data_AF-A0A6N4X280-F1
#
_entry.id   AF-A0A6N4X280-F1
#
_cell.length_a   1.000
_cell.length_b   1.000
_cell.length_c   1.000
_cell.angle_alpha   90.00
_cell.angle_beta   90.00
_cell.angle_gamma   90.00
#
_symmetry.space_group_name_H-M   'P 1'
#
loop_
_entity.id
_entity.type
_entity.pdbx_description
1 polymer ?
#
loop_
_entity_poly.entity_id
_entity_poly.type
_entity_poly.pdbx_seq_one_letter_code
_entity_poly.pdbx_strand_id
1 'polypeptide(L)'
;MTFELRRICDTKSQEISIMTKKIINLTSILISSCAVFAAEPVESDFFTDTIGSVDQTVNLVTDYGANGADTNDDSLALQNAIAAMTALPNGGEIVIPAGTFYFNLIEIKSNVHLVFDTGATLKTASTVTDSNHGMFYFGAKTGIAEVTPVQNSSIRCAQGGSGGRFTVDFTGAINTNIFVVNSTSGDNFMIADFNLIDNQTKFNAVTVNTARHDDGSGVVYSMSKNGLIKNITCSNQRYGYGVIQMKSGTNILIKNLDGEGGATVRLESGGDAYLDPPQYVMNEIYVRDIVGRQAKGAVMLSPHTRNNGKIDVARVIGIACGYTVDVSGGFVANGELGVGAGTFADTTIISDVHGIFGLDAQFKPKDFDLIPCAIRSQLSGTLNPDGSSYNGPAAVCIYYPADTTDALGDDAGDYIVTFRNVTHEGFDHQYKLIINEDDQVSSCNAVPVNGISVTPESATVAVNGSVQLTATMTPANATQTTEVWSSDTPSVATVNTSGLVTAVSEGTATISVIPADGSYIANTVITVTGPYAAWATTHASGAAIDGDHDLDGVKNGIEYFMGEVGSSFTSLPVPDAANTITWPKSGTFTGVYGTDYYLESSTPDLSSWLEVLAGNVTINSGSIVYTMPSGSDPFFVRLVVHED
;
A
#
# COMPACT_ATOMS: atom_id res chain seq x y z
N MET A 1 -20.75 51.02 4.11
CA MET A 1 -19.67 50.64 3.16
C MET A 1 -18.56 49.80 3.79
N THR A 2 -18.32 49.85 5.10
CA THR A 2 -17.25 49.08 5.79
C THR A 2 -17.65 47.68 6.28
N PHE A 3 -18.95 47.35 6.31
CA PHE A 3 -19.44 46.02 6.75
C PHE A 3 -19.58 44.99 5.61
N GLU A 4 -19.81 45.41 4.36
CA GLU A 4 -19.86 44.49 3.21
C GLU A 4 -18.47 44.11 2.68
N LEU A 5 -17.47 44.98 2.82
CA LEU A 5 -16.08 44.68 2.42
C LEU A 5 -15.38 43.66 3.33
N ARG A 6 -15.73 43.60 4.63
CA ARG A 6 -15.20 42.57 5.56
C ARG A 6 -15.80 41.19 5.28
N ARG A 7 -17.09 41.12 4.95
CA ARG A 7 -17.78 39.86 4.66
C ARG A 7 -17.30 39.20 3.38
N ILE A 8 -16.89 39.99 2.38
CA ILE A 8 -16.30 39.52 1.11
C ILE A 8 -14.83 39.10 1.28
N CYS A 9 -14.10 39.69 2.23
CA CYS A 9 -12.72 39.28 2.55
C CYS A 9 -12.68 37.96 3.34
N ASP A 10 -13.61 37.74 4.27
CA ASP A 10 -13.68 36.50 5.07
C ASP A 10 -14.18 35.29 4.25
N THR A 11 -15.12 35.48 3.30
CA THR A 11 -15.50 34.39 2.38
C THR A 11 -14.43 34.09 1.34
N LYS A 12 -13.71 35.08 0.81
CA LYS A 12 -12.57 34.83 -0.09
C LYS A 12 -11.37 34.20 0.63
N SER A 13 -11.15 34.52 1.91
CA SER A 13 -10.15 33.88 2.77
C SER A 13 -10.45 32.39 3.01
N GLN A 14 -11.73 32.04 3.25
CA GLN A 14 -12.16 30.63 3.37
C GLN A 14 -12.16 29.89 2.02
N GLU A 15 -12.56 30.53 0.91
CA GLU A 15 -12.47 29.93 -0.43
C GLU A 15 -11.02 29.72 -0.89
N ILE A 16 -10.10 30.63 -0.54
CA ILE A 16 -8.66 30.47 -0.81
C ILE A 16 -8.06 29.41 0.10
N SER A 17 -8.47 29.27 1.36
CA SER A 17 -8.02 28.19 2.25
C SER A 17 -8.50 26.79 1.78
N ILE A 18 -9.73 26.70 1.28
CA ILE A 18 -10.30 25.48 0.70
C ILE A 18 -9.67 25.17 -0.68
N MET A 19 -9.37 26.18 -1.49
CA MET A 19 -8.63 25.98 -2.75
C MET A 19 -7.16 25.62 -2.51
N THR A 20 -6.49 26.18 -1.49
CA THR A 20 -5.08 25.87 -1.21
C THR A 20 -4.95 24.44 -0.63
N LYS A 21 -5.94 23.95 0.12
CA LYS A 21 -6.02 22.54 0.54
C LYS A 21 -6.40 21.58 -0.61
N LYS A 22 -7.26 21.99 -1.55
CA LYS A 22 -7.57 21.19 -2.76
C LYS A 22 -6.44 21.16 -3.78
N ILE A 23 -5.62 22.21 -3.87
CA ILE A 23 -4.46 22.27 -4.78
C ILE A 23 -3.31 21.38 -4.30
N ILE A 24 -3.24 21.04 -3.01
CA ILE A 24 -2.27 20.06 -2.50
C ILE A 24 -2.62 18.62 -2.94
N ASN A 25 -3.89 18.33 -3.28
CA ASN A 25 -4.34 17.00 -3.75
C ASN A 25 -4.33 16.82 -5.29
N LEU A 26 -3.83 17.79 -6.06
CA LEU A 26 -3.76 17.68 -7.54
C LEU A 26 -2.33 17.71 -8.12
N THR A 27 -1.31 17.50 -7.30
CA THR A 27 0.09 17.30 -7.74
C THR A 27 0.62 15.95 -7.28
N SER A 28 -0.06 14.87 -7.65
CA SER A 28 0.40 13.49 -7.41
C SER A 28 0.44 12.67 -8.70
N ILE A 29 0.70 13.30 -9.84
CA ILE A 29 0.78 12.60 -11.12
C ILE A 29 2.03 13.07 -11.87
N LEU A 30 2.93 12.09 -12.06
CA LEU A 30 4.29 12.18 -12.58
C LEU A 30 5.29 13.00 -11.76
N ILE A 31 5.79 12.37 -10.68
CA ILE A 31 7.23 12.35 -10.51
C ILE A 31 7.71 10.91 -10.73
N SER A 32 8.13 10.61 -11.96
CA SER A 32 9.17 9.60 -12.18
C SER A 32 10.49 10.17 -11.65
N SER A 33 10.55 10.41 -10.34
CA SER A 33 11.79 10.62 -9.60
C SER A 33 12.03 9.32 -8.88
N CYS A 34 13.19 8.72 -9.17
CA CYS A 34 13.92 7.79 -8.31
C CYS A 34 13.26 7.68 -6.92
N ALA A 35 12.33 6.73 -6.77
CA ALA A 35 11.75 6.47 -5.47
C ALA A 35 12.93 6.04 -4.62
N VAL A 36 13.33 6.89 -3.68
CA VAL A 36 14.15 6.46 -2.57
C VAL A 36 13.26 5.48 -1.82
N PHE A 37 13.29 4.21 -2.22
CA PHE A 37 12.73 3.14 -1.42
C PHE A 37 13.37 3.32 -0.05
N ALA A 38 12.55 3.54 0.99
CA ALA A 38 13.05 3.45 2.35
C ALA A 38 13.78 2.11 2.44
N ALA A 39 15.00 2.11 2.96
CA ALA A 39 15.78 0.88 3.07
C ALA A 39 14.93 -0.17 3.79
N GLU A 40 14.83 -1.37 3.23
CA GLU A 40 14.07 -2.46 3.85
C GLU A 40 14.62 -2.70 5.27
N PRO A 41 13.74 -2.86 6.28
CA PRO A 41 14.18 -3.11 7.64
C PRO A 41 15.01 -4.40 7.69
N VAL A 42 16.24 -4.30 8.20
CA VAL A 42 17.14 -5.44 8.36
C VAL A 42 16.92 -6.03 9.75
N GLU A 43 16.75 -7.35 9.85
CA GLU A 43 16.42 -8.01 11.13
C GLU A 43 17.42 -7.69 12.26
N SER A 44 18.71 -7.49 11.93
CA SER A 44 19.77 -7.14 12.88
C SER A 44 19.59 -5.76 13.54
N ASP A 45 18.81 -4.86 12.96
CA ASP A 45 18.51 -3.55 13.54
C ASP A 45 17.48 -3.65 14.68
N PHE A 46 16.78 -4.78 14.75
CA PHE A 46 15.73 -5.05 15.73
C PHE A 46 16.15 -6.14 16.72
N PHE A 47 16.89 -7.16 16.28
CA PHE A 47 17.35 -8.25 17.13
C PHE A 47 18.79 -8.65 16.79
N THR A 48 19.67 -8.51 17.77
CA THR A 48 21.03 -9.06 17.74
C THR A 48 21.01 -10.44 18.38
N ASP A 49 21.17 -11.48 17.56
CA ASP A 49 21.15 -12.86 18.02
C ASP A 49 22.38 -13.20 18.87
N THR A 50 22.15 -13.54 20.13
CA THR A 50 23.18 -13.86 21.12
C THR A 50 23.37 -15.36 21.34
N ILE A 51 22.55 -16.21 20.73
CA ILE A 51 22.53 -17.64 21.06
C ILE A 51 23.87 -18.36 20.81
N GLY A 52 24.66 -17.90 19.83
CA GLY A 52 25.95 -18.49 19.50
C GLY A 52 27.05 -18.20 20.53
N SER A 53 26.75 -17.37 21.52
CA SER A 53 27.67 -16.92 22.57
C SER A 53 27.23 -17.35 23.97
N VAL A 54 26.22 -18.22 24.09
CA VAL A 54 25.75 -18.72 25.39
C VAL A 54 26.74 -19.67 26.03
N ASP A 55 26.70 -19.79 27.36
CA ASP A 55 27.65 -20.63 28.09
C ASP A 55 27.27 -22.12 28.04
N GLN A 56 26.00 -22.43 27.88
CA GLN A 56 25.51 -23.81 27.93
C GLN A 56 24.28 -24.04 27.05
N THR A 57 24.22 -25.23 26.45
CA THR A 57 23.01 -25.78 25.82
C THR A 57 22.55 -27.00 26.63
N VAL A 58 21.27 -27.07 26.96
CA VAL A 58 20.65 -28.17 27.71
C VAL A 58 19.44 -28.74 26.96
N ASN A 59 19.11 -30.01 27.20
CA ASN A 59 17.92 -30.66 26.68
C ASN A 59 16.87 -30.79 27.80
N LEU A 60 15.67 -30.25 27.55
CA LEU A 60 14.62 -30.16 28.58
C LEU A 60 14.18 -31.54 29.11
N VAL A 61 14.17 -32.57 28.26
CA VAL A 61 13.77 -33.93 28.64
C VAL A 61 14.89 -34.62 29.42
N THR A 62 16.10 -34.68 28.86
CA THR A 62 17.18 -35.48 29.48
C THR A 62 17.77 -34.83 30.71
N ASP A 63 17.79 -33.49 30.77
CA ASP A 63 18.52 -32.76 31.81
C ASP A 63 17.59 -32.23 32.91
N TYR A 64 16.30 -32.02 32.60
CA TYR A 64 15.31 -31.45 33.53
C TYR A 64 14.05 -32.30 33.72
N GLY A 65 13.91 -33.41 33.00
CA GLY A 65 12.87 -34.41 33.25
C GLY A 65 11.47 -34.04 32.76
N ALA A 66 11.33 -33.08 31.83
CA ALA A 66 10.05 -32.89 31.12
C ALA A 66 9.71 -34.16 30.33
N ASN A 67 8.41 -34.43 30.12
CA ASN A 67 7.96 -35.65 29.46
C ASN A 67 7.06 -35.37 28.27
N GLY A 68 7.66 -35.35 27.08
CA GLY A 68 6.94 -35.17 25.82
C GLY A 68 6.01 -36.33 25.41
N ALA A 69 5.81 -37.34 26.24
CA ALA A 69 5.04 -38.56 25.95
C ALA A 69 3.84 -38.79 26.89
N ASP A 70 3.56 -37.87 27.81
CA ASP A 70 2.38 -37.91 28.67
C ASP A 70 1.58 -36.60 28.62
N THR A 71 0.67 -36.39 29.58
CA THR A 71 -0.16 -35.18 29.67
C THR A 71 0.04 -34.40 30.96
N ASN A 72 1.17 -34.62 31.64
CA ASN A 72 1.49 -33.95 32.89
C ASN A 72 2.05 -32.55 32.61
N ASP A 73 1.94 -31.66 33.59
CA ASP A 73 2.47 -30.30 33.51
C ASP A 73 4.01 -30.29 33.55
N ASP A 74 4.63 -29.80 32.47
CA ASP A 74 6.09 -29.70 32.30
C ASP A 74 6.63 -28.32 32.74
N SER A 75 5.77 -27.41 33.21
CA SER A 75 6.14 -26.02 33.50
C SER A 75 7.26 -25.90 34.53
N LEU A 76 7.26 -26.76 35.55
CA LEU A 76 8.30 -26.76 36.58
C LEU A 76 9.67 -27.17 36.00
N ALA A 77 9.71 -28.17 35.11
CA ALA A 77 10.94 -28.59 34.47
C ALA A 77 11.53 -27.45 33.62
N LEU A 78 10.70 -26.77 32.83
CA LEU A 78 11.13 -25.65 32.01
C LEU A 78 11.56 -24.43 32.85
N GLN A 79 10.82 -24.10 33.90
CA GLN A 79 11.20 -22.97 34.76
C GLN A 79 12.52 -23.22 35.51
N ASN A 80 12.79 -24.47 35.92
CA ASN A 80 14.07 -24.86 36.51
C ASN A 80 15.22 -24.75 35.50
N ALA A 81 14.99 -25.14 34.24
CA ALA A 81 15.98 -24.97 33.17
C ALA A 81 16.29 -23.48 32.94
N ILE A 82 15.26 -22.64 32.84
CA ILE A 82 15.41 -21.19 32.69
C ILE A 82 16.21 -20.60 33.86
N ALA A 83 15.90 -20.98 35.10
CA ALA A 83 16.61 -20.49 36.28
C ALA A 83 18.10 -20.88 36.26
N ALA A 84 18.42 -22.10 35.84
CA ALA A 84 19.80 -22.56 35.73
C ALA A 84 20.57 -21.81 34.64
N MET A 85 19.97 -21.60 33.47
CA MET A 85 20.61 -20.86 32.37
C MET A 85 20.81 -19.39 32.73
N THR A 86 19.84 -18.76 33.42
CA THR A 86 19.93 -17.36 33.87
C THR A 86 21.10 -17.13 34.85
N ALA A 87 21.50 -18.16 35.60
CA ALA A 87 22.62 -18.05 36.54
C ALA A 87 24.00 -18.03 35.84
N LEU A 88 24.05 -18.33 34.54
CA LEU A 88 25.29 -18.32 33.74
C LEU A 88 25.61 -16.90 33.23
N PRO A 89 26.88 -16.48 33.20
CA PRO A 89 27.30 -15.16 32.72
C PRO A 89 26.73 -14.75 31.35
N ASN A 90 26.72 -15.65 30.38
CA ASN A 90 26.20 -15.42 29.03
C ASN A 90 24.88 -16.15 28.76
N GLY A 91 24.23 -16.66 29.82
CA GLY A 91 22.96 -17.37 29.70
C GLY A 91 23.09 -18.74 29.05
N GLY A 92 22.00 -19.20 28.42
CA GLY A 92 21.91 -20.56 27.92
C GLY A 92 20.80 -20.83 26.91
N GLU A 93 21.00 -21.88 26.13
CA GLU A 93 20.04 -22.45 25.20
C GLU A 93 19.35 -23.66 25.83
N ILE A 94 18.01 -23.68 25.77
CA ILE A 94 17.19 -24.81 26.22
C ILE A 94 16.54 -25.41 24.99
N VAL A 95 16.93 -26.64 24.66
CA VAL A 95 16.38 -27.42 23.55
C VAL A 95 15.17 -28.21 24.05
N ILE A 96 14.03 -27.98 23.39
CA ILE A 96 12.80 -28.75 23.59
C ILE A 96 12.68 -29.72 22.40
N PRO A 97 12.94 -31.02 22.61
CA PRO A 97 12.95 -32.01 21.52
C PRO A 97 11.53 -32.29 21.01
N ALA A 98 11.41 -33.13 19.98
CA ALA A 98 10.11 -33.62 19.52
C ALA A 98 9.32 -34.30 20.66
N GLY A 99 8.02 -34.02 20.72
CA GLY A 99 7.15 -34.48 21.82
C GLY A 99 5.98 -33.53 22.05
N THR A 100 5.02 -33.93 22.87
CA THR A 100 3.91 -33.07 23.32
C THR A 100 4.16 -32.61 24.75
N PHE A 101 4.29 -31.31 24.96
CA PHE A 101 4.59 -30.71 26.26
C PHE A 101 3.46 -29.81 26.74
N TYR A 102 3.22 -29.79 28.04
CA TYR A 102 2.18 -28.97 28.65
C TYR A 102 2.81 -27.86 29.47
N PHE A 103 2.60 -26.62 29.03
CA PHE A 103 3.17 -25.44 29.69
C PHE A 103 2.10 -24.44 30.09
N ASN A 104 2.36 -23.70 31.16
CA ASN A 104 1.57 -22.56 31.60
C ASN A 104 2.43 -21.63 32.43
N LEU A 105 2.25 -20.32 32.28
CA LEU A 105 2.93 -19.31 33.11
C LEU A 105 4.46 -19.49 33.14
N ILE A 106 5.10 -19.59 31.98
CA ILE A 106 6.55 -19.63 31.87
C ILE A 106 7.11 -18.21 31.82
N GLU A 107 7.96 -17.87 32.78
CA GLU A 107 8.70 -16.60 32.81
C GLU A 107 10.01 -16.76 32.06
N ILE A 108 10.15 -16.05 30.93
CA ILE A 108 11.42 -15.93 30.21
C ILE A 108 12.32 -14.96 30.98
N LYS A 109 13.62 -15.27 31.04
CA LYS A 109 14.65 -14.46 31.70
C LYS A 109 15.76 -14.11 30.73
N SER A 110 16.52 -13.07 31.07
CA SER A 110 17.56 -12.52 30.19
C SER A 110 18.61 -13.56 29.80
N ASN A 111 19.11 -13.47 28.57
CA ASN A 111 20.09 -14.37 27.96
C ASN A 111 19.60 -15.84 27.84
N VAL A 112 18.29 -16.08 27.86
CA VAL A 112 17.73 -17.44 27.71
C VAL A 112 17.07 -17.60 26.34
N HIS A 113 17.47 -18.66 25.64
CA HIS A 113 16.94 -19.00 24.33
C HIS A 113 16.22 -20.34 24.37
N LEU A 114 14.90 -20.33 24.15
CA LEU A 114 14.11 -21.55 23.98
C LEU A 114 14.12 -21.96 22.50
N VAL A 115 14.60 -23.17 22.23
CA VAL A 115 14.76 -23.70 20.88
C VAL A 115 13.96 -24.99 20.75
N PHE A 116 12.87 -24.93 19.98
CA PHE A 116 11.96 -26.05 19.80
C PHE A 116 12.29 -26.84 18.53
N ASP A 117 12.26 -28.16 18.63
CA ASP A 117 12.26 -29.06 17.48
C ASP A 117 10.95 -28.88 16.66
N THR A 118 11.00 -29.14 15.35
CA THR A 118 9.81 -29.03 14.48
C THR A 118 8.72 -30.04 14.83
N GLY A 119 9.08 -31.16 15.47
CA GLY A 119 8.16 -32.15 16.01
C GLY A 119 7.63 -31.83 17.42
N ALA A 120 7.97 -30.68 18.01
CA ALA A 120 7.44 -30.27 19.31
C ALA A 120 6.01 -29.70 19.16
N THR A 121 5.10 -30.18 20.01
CA THR A 121 3.73 -29.67 20.14
C THR A 121 3.51 -29.17 21.57
N LEU A 122 3.06 -27.94 21.71
CA LEU A 122 2.81 -27.30 23.00
C LEU A 122 1.31 -27.23 23.26
N LYS A 123 0.90 -27.65 24.45
CA LYS A 123 -0.47 -27.54 24.95
C LYS A 123 -0.47 -26.77 26.25
N THR A 124 -1.64 -26.25 26.62
CA THR A 124 -1.77 -25.56 27.91
C THR A 124 -1.85 -26.56 29.06
N ALA A 125 -1.03 -26.36 30.10
CA ALA A 125 -1.17 -27.04 31.38
C ALA A 125 -2.23 -26.39 32.30
N SER A 126 -2.89 -25.32 31.84
CA SER A 126 -3.79 -24.54 32.67
C SER A 126 -5.03 -25.33 33.09
N THR A 127 -5.26 -25.40 34.40
CA THR A 127 -6.46 -26.04 34.99
C THR A 127 -7.54 -25.04 35.37
N VAL A 128 -7.30 -23.74 35.19
CA VAL A 128 -8.31 -22.70 35.46
C VAL A 128 -9.34 -22.67 34.34
N THR A 129 -10.54 -22.16 34.60
CA THR A 129 -11.64 -22.16 33.62
C THR A 129 -12.00 -20.79 33.06
N ASP A 130 -11.68 -19.69 33.76
CA ASP A 130 -12.28 -18.37 33.46
C ASP A 130 -11.39 -17.14 33.73
N SER A 131 -10.06 -17.29 33.76
CA SER A 131 -9.12 -16.17 33.98
C SER A 131 -8.10 -16.02 32.87
N ASN A 132 -7.62 -14.81 32.62
CA ASN A 132 -6.63 -14.54 31.56
C ASN A 132 -5.31 -15.25 31.85
N HIS A 133 -4.83 -16.06 30.91
CA HIS A 133 -3.63 -16.89 31.06
C HIS A 133 -2.75 -16.85 29.82
N GLY A 134 -1.47 -17.12 30.01
CA GLY A 134 -0.45 -17.12 28.97
C GLY A 134 0.49 -18.30 29.13
N MET A 135 1.07 -18.75 28.01
CA MET A 135 2.09 -19.79 28.05
C MET A 135 3.46 -19.20 28.41
N PHE A 136 3.87 -18.12 27.73
CA PHE A 136 5.19 -17.49 27.92
C PHE A 136 5.08 -15.99 28.18
N TYR A 137 5.98 -15.48 29.01
CA TYR A 137 6.02 -14.09 29.42
C TYR A 137 7.43 -13.52 29.29
N PHE A 138 7.58 -12.48 28.47
CA PHE A 138 8.73 -11.58 28.51
C PHE A 138 8.38 -10.41 29.44
N GLY A 139 8.74 -10.57 30.71
CA GLY A 139 8.33 -9.68 31.80
C GLY A 139 7.31 -10.36 32.72
N ALA A 140 6.52 -9.55 33.45
CA ALA A 140 5.74 -10.07 34.56
C ALA A 140 4.47 -10.84 34.16
N LYS A 141 4.16 -11.87 34.95
CA LYS A 141 2.93 -12.69 34.85
C LYS A 141 1.66 -11.98 35.30
N THR A 142 1.76 -11.09 36.30
CA THR A 142 0.60 -10.57 37.05
C THR A 142 0.66 -9.06 37.26
N GLY A 143 0.50 -8.25 36.22
CA GLY A 143 0.19 -6.80 36.30
C GLY A 143 1.16 -5.87 37.05
N ILE A 144 2.15 -6.40 37.75
CA ILE A 144 3.22 -5.72 38.47
C ILE A 144 4.50 -6.10 37.74
N ALA A 145 5.04 -5.17 36.96
CA ALA A 145 6.19 -5.43 36.10
C ALA A 145 7.42 -5.87 36.91
N GLU A 146 8.26 -6.72 36.33
CA GLU A 146 9.67 -6.70 36.69
C GLU A 146 10.23 -5.32 36.30
N VAL A 147 10.90 -4.67 37.25
CA VAL A 147 11.59 -3.38 37.01
C VAL A 147 12.74 -3.57 36.02
N THR A 148 13.24 -4.80 35.89
CA THR A 148 14.34 -5.15 34.98
C THR A 148 13.80 -5.75 33.67
N PRO A 149 14.16 -5.20 32.51
CA PRO A 149 13.81 -5.77 31.21
C PRO A 149 14.35 -7.19 31.01
N VAL A 150 13.61 -8.02 30.25
CA VAL A 150 14.09 -9.34 29.79
C VAL A 150 14.90 -9.13 28.52
N GLN A 151 16.22 -9.31 28.61
CA GLN A 151 17.16 -8.95 27.56
C GLN A 151 17.69 -10.16 26.78
N ASN A 152 18.00 -9.99 25.48
CA ASN A 152 18.78 -10.96 24.69
C ASN A 152 18.19 -12.38 24.73
N SER A 153 16.88 -12.51 24.52
CA SER A 153 16.17 -13.77 24.75
C SER A 153 15.25 -14.08 23.59
N SER A 154 15.05 -15.38 23.32
CA SER A 154 14.24 -15.78 22.17
C SER A 154 13.40 -17.02 22.43
N ILE A 155 12.23 -17.07 21.80
CA ILE A 155 11.42 -18.27 21.57
C ILE A 155 11.46 -18.54 20.07
N ARG A 156 11.94 -19.72 19.65
CA ARG A 156 12.14 -20.03 18.22
C ARG A 156 12.21 -21.52 17.91
N CYS A 157 12.14 -21.86 16.63
CA CYS A 157 12.39 -23.22 16.17
C CYS A 157 13.88 -23.42 15.80
N ALA A 158 14.43 -24.61 16.08
CA ALA A 158 15.78 -25.00 15.69
C ALA A 158 16.03 -24.86 14.16
N GLN A 159 14.99 -25.10 13.36
CA GLN A 159 15.02 -25.05 11.90
C GLN A 159 14.36 -23.77 11.32
N GLY A 160 14.12 -22.74 12.14
CA GLY A 160 13.38 -21.53 11.76
C GLY A 160 13.93 -20.78 10.54
N GLY A 161 15.26 -20.72 10.40
CA GLY A 161 15.92 -20.14 9.23
C GLY A 161 15.73 -20.91 7.92
N SER A 162 15.18 -22.13 7.97
CA SER A 162 14.87 -22.99 6.82
C SER A 162 13.36 -23.24 6.66
N GLY A 163 12.51 -22.49 7.37
CA GLY A 163 11.06 -22.63 7.32
C GLY A 163 10.46 -23.66 8.30
N GLY A 164 11.27 -24.24 9.19
CA GLY A 164 10.78 -25.13 10.24
C GLY A 164 10.01 -24.37 11.31
N ARG A 165 8.92 -24.97 11.82
CA ARG A 165 8.09 -24.41 12.89
C ARG A 165 7.69 -25.49 13.88
N PHE A 166 7.57 -25.12 15.15
CA PHE A 166 6.90 -25.96 16.16
C PHE A 166 5.40 -25.67 16.20
N THR A 167 4.62 -26.49 16.90
CA THR A 167 3.16 -26.34 16.97
C THR A 167 2.71 -25.94 18.37
N VAL A 168 1.76 -25.03 18.46
CA VAL A 168 0.96 -24.73 19.65
C VAL A 168 -0.48 -25.14 19.35
N ASP A 169 -1.08 -25.96 20.21
CA ASP A 169 -2.42 -26.52 20.01
C ASP A 169 -3.36 -26.12 21.16
N PHE A 170 -4.31 -25.23 20.86
CA PHE A 170 -5.35 -24.77 21.79
C PHE A 170 -6.70 -25.46 21.58
N THR A 171 -6.81 -26.44 20.69
CA THR A 171 -8.08 -27.13 20.42
C THR A 171 -8.66 -27.86 21.64
N GLY A 172 -7.79 -28.31 22.54
CA GLY A 172 -8.15 -28.96 23.81
C GLY A 172 -8.11 -28.04 25.03
N ALA A 173 -7.93 -26.72 24.86
CA ALA A 173 -7.82 -25.81 25.99
C ALA A 173 -9.17 -25.69 26.74
N ILE A 174 -9.15 -25.97 28.05
CA ILE A 174 -10.32 -25.79 28.93
C ILE A 174 -10.59 -24.29 29.15
N ASN A 175 -9.52 -23.50 29.28
CA ASN A 175 -9.59 -22.05 29.39
C ASN A 175 -9.50 -21.40 28.01
N THR A 176 -10.57 -20.73 27.59
CA THR A 176 -10.55 -19.98 26.32
C THR A 176 -9.93 -18.60 26.44
N ASN A 177 -9.57 -18.12 27.64
CA ASN A 177 -8.92 -16.83 27.85
C ASN A 177 -7.39 -17.01 27.85
N ILE A 178 -6.81 -17.37 26.71
CA ILE A 178 -5.41 -17.81 26.60
C ILE A 178 -4.65 -17.18 25.44
N PHE A 179 -3.38 -16.85 25.64
CA PHE A 179 -2.44 -16.45 24.60
C PHE A 179 -1.14 -17.28 24.67
N VAL A 180 -0.35 -17.28 23.59
CA VAL A 180 0.93 -17.98 23.56
C VAL A 180 1.99 -17.15 24.28
N VAL A 181 2.20 -15.91 23.86
CA VAL A 181 3.25 -15.04 24.40
C VAL A 181 2.70 -13.67 24.77
N ASN A 182 3.07 -13.18 25.96
CA ASN A 182 2.90 -11.77 26.31
C ASN A 182 4.25 -11.13 26.60
N SER A 183 4.52 -9.97 26.01
CA SER A 183 5.73 -9.19 26.26
C SER A 183 5.36 -7.82 26.81
N THR A 184 5.88 -7.50 28.00
CA THR A 184 5.70 -6.19 28.64
C THR A 184 7.00 -5.42 28.83
N SER A 185 8.15 -6.11 28.74
CA SER A 185 9.46 -5.52 29.01
C SER A 185 10.60 -6.24 28.27
N GLY A 186 10.33 -6.86 27.13
CA GLY A 186 11.37 -7.47 26.30
C GLY A 186 12.28 -6.41 25.68
N ASP A 187 13.60 -6.66 25.66
CA ASP A 187 14.60 -5.79 25.03
C ASP A 187 15.63 -6.64 24.29
N ASN A 188 15.83 -6.42 22.99
CA ASN A 188 16.58 -7.34 22.13
C ASN A 188 15.99 -8.76 22.21
N PHE A 189 14.72 -8.90 21.82
CA PHE A 189 13.97 -10.14 21.97
C PHE A 189 13.43 -10.68 20.65
N MET A 190 13.25 -12.00 20.58
CA MET A 190 12.64 -12.66 19.42
C MET A 190 11.52 -13.61 19.81
N ILE A 191 10.41 -13.57 19.05
CA ILE A 191 9.29 -14.51 19.13
C ILE A 191 9.04 -15.03 17.71
N ALA A 192 9.36 -16.29 17.44
CA ALA A 192 9.36 -16.79 16.08
C ALA A 192 8.96 -18.26 15.92
N ASP A 193 8.60 -18.58 14.68
CA ASP A 193 8.59 -19.93 14.10
C ASP A 193 7.62 -20.93 14.74
N PHE A 194 6.34 -20.56 14.86
CA PHE A 194 5.32 -21.48 15.33
C PHE A 194 4.01 -21.41 14.54
N ASN A 195 3.31 -22.55 14.52
CA ASN A 195 1.93 -22.63 14.09
C ASN A 195 1.03 -22.69 15.32
N LEU A 196 -0.02 -21.87 15.37
CA LEU A 196 -1.09 -21.96 16.35
C LEU A 196 -2.33 -22.58 15.70
N ILE A 197 -2.77 -23.70 16.27
CA ILE A 197 -4.08 -24.28 16.01
C ILE A 197 -5.03 -23.75 17.09
N ASP A 198 -5.77 -22.69 16.75
CA ASP A 198 -6.67 -22.01 17.68
C ASP A 198 -8.07 -22.66 17.66
N ASN A 199 -8.88 -22.32 18.66
CA ASN A 199 -10.27 -22.70 18.77
C ASN A 199 -11.15 -21.50 19.12
N GLN A 200 -10.95 -20.40 18.39
CA GLN A 200 -11.59 -19.11 18.66
C GLN A 200 -11.42 -18.66 20.13
N THR A 201 -10.22 -18.88 20.68
CA THR A 201 -9.87 -18.38 22.00
C THR A 201 -9.93 -16.86 22.05
N LYS A 202 -9.97 -16.31 23.26
CA LYS A 202 -9.78 -14.88 23.49
C LYS A 202 -8.30 -14.61 23.63
N PHE A 203 -7.91 -13.44 23.16
CA PHE A 203 -6.53 -12.92 23.03
C PHE A 203 -5.88 -13.29 21.71
N ASN A 204 -4.89 -12.49 21.36
CA ASN A 204 -4.05 -12.73 20.20
C ASN A 204 -2.99 -13.75 20.59
N ALA A 205 -2.45 -14.49 19.63
CA ALA A 205 -1.39 -15.47 19.91
C ALA A 205 -0.19 -14.80 20.61
N VAL A 206 0.18 -13.61 20.13
CA VAL A 206 1.20 -12.75 20.71
C VAL A 206 0.57 -11.42 21.15
N THR A 207 0.86 -10.99 22.37
CA THR A 207 0.49 -9.66 22.85
C THR A 207 1.74 -8.89 23.28
N VAL A 208 1.87 -7.67 22.81
CA VAL A 208 2.90 -6.73 23.28
C VAL A 208 2.18 -5.60 23.99
N ASN A 209 2.34 -5.57 25.30
CA ASN A 209 1.62 -4.70 26.22
C ASN A 209 2.59 -3.81 26.99
N THR A 210 2.01 -2.90 27.77
CA THR A 210 2.74 -2.13 28.77
C THR A 210 2.58 -2.79 30.14
N ALA A 211 3.60 -2.70 30.99
CA ALA A 211 3.45 -3.02 32.41
C ALA A 211 3.73 -1.81 33.30
N ARG A 212 2.80 -1.53 34.21
CA ARG A 212 2.92 -0.50 35.23
C ARG A 212 3.73 -1.03 36.43
N HIS A 213 4.65 -0.24 36.93
CA HIS A 213 5.38 -0.52 38.17
C HIS A 213 5.75 0.78 38.89
N ASP A 214 6.25 0.64 40.11
CA ASP A 214 6.83 1.74 40.89
C ASP A 214 8.29 1.36 41.17
N ASP A 215 9.22 2.17 40.69
CA ASP A 215 10.67 1.95 40.85
C ASP A 215 11.25 2.69 42.07
N GLY A 216 10.38 3.30 42.89
CA GLY A 216 10.75 4.16 44.01
C GLY A 216 10.87 5.65 43.64
N SER A 217 10.78 6.01 42.36
CA SER A 217 10.69 7.39 41.87
C SER A 217 9.27 7.82 41.49
N GLY A 218 8.32 6.87 41.47
CA GLY A 218 6.94 7.08 41.08
C GLY A 218 6.44 5.99 40.12
N VAL A 219 5.27 6.22 39.51
CA VAL A 219 4.68 5.28 38.55
C VAL A 219 5.45 5.33 37.23
N VAL A 220 6.03 4.20 36.82
CA VAL A 220 6.75 4.01 35.56
C VAL A 220 6.07 2.93 34.73
N TYR A 221 6.22 3.02 33.41
CA TYR A 221 5.69 2.09 32.44
C TYR A 221 6.84 1.39 31.70
N SER A 222 6.91 0.06 31.80
CA SER A 222 7.79 -0.77 30.97
C SER A 222 7.10 -1.06 29.65
N MET A 223 7.88 -0.98 28.56
CA MET A 223 7.46 -1.33 27.22
C MET A 223 8.55 -2.18 26.56
N SER A 224 8.14 -3.02 25.62
CA SER A 224 9.08 -3.84 24.86
C SER A 224 9.79 -3.01 23.78
N LYS A 225 11.06 -3.30 23.50
CA LYS A 225 11.85 -2.59 22.49
C LYS A 225 12.85 -3.50 21.80
N ASN A 226 13.33 -3.12 20.61
CA ASN A 226 14.30 -3.92 19.85
C ASN A 226 13.79 -5.38 19.72
N GLY A 227 12.68 -5.55 18.99
CA GLY A 227 11.96 -6.81 18.93
C GLY A 227 11.83 -7.36 17.51
N LEU A 228 12.01 -8.66 17.35
CA LEU A 228 11.73 -9.39 16.11
C LEU A 228 10.61 -10.42 16.33
N ILE A 229 9.47 -10.23 15.66
CA ILE A 229 8.34 -11.15 15.73
C ILE A 229 8.05 -11.68 14.33
N LYS A 230 8.27 -12.98 14.09
CA LYS A 230 8.25 -13.50 12.70
C LYS A 230 7.80 -14.94 12.52
N ASN A 231 7.36 -15.26 11.30
CA ASN A 231 7.12 -16.63 10.84
C ASN A 231 6.05 -17.37 11.67
N ILE A 232 4.92 -16.72 11.94
CA ILE A 232 3.83 -17.30 12.74
C ILE A 232 2.63 -17.51 11.83
N THR A 233 2.00 -18.69 11.94
CA THR A 233 0.69 -18.93 11.34
C THR A 233 -0.32 -19.25 12.43
N CYS A 234 -1.49 -18.64 12.38
CA CYS A 234 -2.60 -18.96 13.27
C CYS A 234 -3.84 -19.32 12.46
N SER A 235 -4.54 -20.38 12.86
CA SER A 235 -5.78 -20.84 12.21
C SER A 235 -6.97 -20.72 13.15
N ASN A 236 -8.19 -20.54 12.59
CA ASN A 236 -9.46 -20.54 13.32
C ASN A 236 -9.54 -19.49 14.47
N GLN A 237 -9.14 -18.26 14.18
CA GLN A 237 -9.11 -17.18 15.16
C GLN A 237 -10.45 -16.46 15.29
N ARG A 238 -10.72 -15.96 16.50
CA ARG A 238 -11.92 -15.19 16.84
C ARG A 238 -11.87 -13.78 16.24
N TYR A 239 -13.01 -13.25 15.78
CA TYR A 239 -13.14 -11.92 15.17
C TYR A 239 -12.40 -10.78 15.90
N GLY A 240 -12.46 -10.76 17.23
CA GLY A 240 -11.88 -9.70 18.06
C GLY A 240 -10.37 -9.82 18.32
N TYR A 241 -9.73 -10.88 17.85
CA TYR A 241 -8.33 -11.20 18.14
C TYR A 241 -7.60 -11.59 16.85
N GLY A 242 -6.47 -12.30 16.91
CA GLY A 242 -5.60 -12.50 15.75
C GLY A 242 -4.21 -13.00 16.11
N VAL A 243 -3.25 -12.87 15.19
CA VAL A 243 -1.88 -13.34 15.44
C VAL A 243 -1.20 -12.46 16.48
N ILE A 244 -1.22 -11.14 16.28
CA ILE A 244 -0.58 -10.20 17.19
C ILE A 244 -1.48 -9.01 17.50
N GLN A 245 -1.49 -8.62 18.79
CA GLN A 245 -1.87 -7.27 19.19
C GLN A 245 -0.69 -6.56 19.83
N MET A 246 -0.37 -5.39 19.30
CA MET A 246 0.61 -4.47 19.85
C MET A 246 -0.13 -3.26 20.42
N LYS A 247 0.05 -3.01 21.71
CA LYS A 247 -0.45 -1.81 22.38
C LYS A 247 0.65 -0.79 22.64
N SER A 248 1.87 -1.28 22.75
CA SER A 248 3.04 -0.45 22.98
C SER A 248 4.32 -1.13 22.49
N GLY A 249 5.37 -0.34 22.37
CA GLY A 249 6.72 -0.78 22.06
C GLY A 249 7.43 0.16 21.11
N THR A 250 8.75 0.00 21.00
CA THR A 250 9.55 0.82 20.07
C THR A 250 10.60 0.01 19.33
N ASN A 251 10.85 0.33 18.07
CA ASN A 251 11.83 -0.39 17.25
C ASN A 251 11.51 -1.90 17.20
N ILE A 252 10.39 -2.25 16.60
CA ILE A 252 9.92 -3.65 16.48
C ILE A 252 9.62 -3.98 15.02
N LEU A 253 10.15 -5.11 14.54
CA LEU A 253 9.85 -5.68 13.23
C LEU A 253 8.91 -6.88 13.40
N ILE A 254 7.74 -6.77 12.79
CA ILE A 254 6.72 -7.82 12.68
C ILE A 254 6.72 -8.30 11.23
N LYS A 255 7.00 -9.59 10.97
CA LYS A 255 7.05 -10.07 9.58
C LYS A 255 6.62 -11.51 9.32
N ASN A 256 6.16 -11.78 8.10
CA ASN A 256 5.82 -13.14 7.65
C ASN A 256 4.79 -13.80 8.58
N LEU A 257 3.64 -13.14 8.76
CA LEU A 257 2.52 -13.65 9.55
C LEU A 257 1.37 -14.03 8.64
N ASP A 258 0.75 -15.20 8.88
CA ASP A 258 -0.43 -15.66 8.14
C ASP A 258 -1.54 -16.03 9.15
N GLY A 259 -2.64 -15.28 9.16
CA GLY A 259 -3.74 -15.45 10.09
C GLY A 259 -5.05 -15.80 9.39
N GLU A 260 -5.76 -16.81 9.89
CA GLU A 260 -7.11 -17.16 9.46
C GLU A 260 -8.14 -16.80 10.53
N GLY A 261 -9.07 -15.91 10.19
CA GLY A 261 -10.00 -15.29 11.14
C GLY A 261 -9.38 -14.13 11.93
N GLY A 262 -10.22 -13.30 12.56
CA GLY A 262 -9.75 -12.19 13.39
C GLY A 262 -9.05 -11.10 12.58
N ALA A 263 -8.03 -10.45 13.16
CA ALA A 263 -7.17 -9.52 12.47
C ALA A 263 -5.69 -9.90 12.67
N THR A 264 -4.99 -10.29 11.60
CA THR A 264 -3.62 -10.85 11.70
C THR A 264 -2.69 -9.96 12.52
N VAL A 265 -2.63 -8.66 12.20
CA VAL A 265 -1.86 -7.67 12.96
C VAL A 265 -2.79 -6.57 13.48
N ARG A 266 -2.86 -6.40 14.80
CA ARG A 266 -3.64 -5.35 15.47
C ARG A 266 -2.71 -4.38 16.18
N LEU A 267 -2.49 -3.21 15.60
CA LEU A 267 -1.81 -2.08 16.21
C LEU A 267 -2.87 -1.22 16.91
N GLU A 268 -3.20 -1.59 18.15
CA GLU A 268 -4.34 -1.05 18.88
C GLU A 268 -3.92 -0.66 20.31
N SER A 269 -3.68 0.62 20.55
CA SER A 269 -3.15 1.14 21.83
C SER A 269 -4.21 1.43 22.90
N GLY A 270 -5.40 0.85 22.80
CA GLY A 270 -6.49 1.00 23.77
C GLY A 270 -6.36 0.16 25.05
N GLY A 271 -7.01 0.62 26.13
CA GLY A 271 -7.37 -0.22 27.29
C GLY A 271 -6.52 -0.10 28.55
N ASP A 272 -5.47 0.72 28.58
CA ASP A 272 -4.70 0.99 29.80
C ASP A 272 -4.92 2.43 30.26
N ALA A 273 -5.27 2.64 31.53
CA ALA A 273 -5.34 3.98 32.12
C ALA A 273 -3.91 4.47 32.44
N TYR A 274 -3.33 5.27 31.55
CA TYR A 274 -2.06 5.93 31.82
C TYR A 274 -2.29 7.18 32.67
N LEU A 275 -1.58 7.30 33.79
CA LEU A 275 -1.59 8.53 34.60
C LEU A 275 -0.73 9.62 33.95
N ASP A 276 0.36 9.22 33.29
CA ASP A 276 1.25 10.08 32.51
C ASP A 276 1.88 9.24 31.37
N PRO A 277 1.22 9.12 30.21
CA PRO A 277 1.72 8.29 29.12
C PRO A 277 2.98 8.90 28.47
N PRO A 278 3.89 8.07 27.94
CA PRO A 278 4.97 8.56 27.08
C PRO A 278 4.38 9.29 25.86
N GLN A 279 5.16 10.18 25.24
CA GLN A 279 4.77 10.92 24.03
C GLN A 279 4.19 9.99 22.95
N TYR A 280 4.83 8.84 22.75
CA TYR A 280 4.35 7.77 21.90
C TYR A 280 4.38 6.44 22.64
N VAL A 281 3.27 5.69 22.60
CA VAL A 281 3.22 4.33 23.16
C VAL A 281 3.71 3.29 22.16
N MET A 282 3.48 3.50 20.87
CA MET A 282 4.08 2.73 19.75
C MET A 282 4.93 3.65 18.90
N ASN A 283 6.17 3.28 18.54
CA ASN A 283 7.02 4.10 17.66
C ASN A 283 8.05 3.28 16.89
N GLU A 284 8.36 3.64 15.64
CA GLU A 284 9.31 2.90 14.80
C GLU A 284 8.92 1.41 14.67
N ILE A 285 7.69 1.19 14.21
CA ILE A 285 7.12 -0.15 14.07
C ILE A 285 7.05 -0.50 12.60
N TYR A 286 7.64 -1.64 12.25
CA TYR A 286 7.76 -2.11 10.88
C TYR A 286 6.98 -3.40 10.73
N VAL A 287 6.06 -3.44 9.76
CA VAL A 287 5.20 -4.58 9.48
C VAL A 287 5.42 -5.02 8.04
N ARG A 288 5.78 -6.29 7.81
CA ARG A 288 6.14 -6.82 6.48
C ARG A 288 5.50 -8.17 6.22
N ASP A 289 5.11 -8.44 4.97
CA ASP A 289 4.76 -9.79 4.52
C ASP A 289 3.61 -10.40 5.36
N ILE A 290 2.46 -9.73 5.37
CA ILE A 290 1.31 -10.12 6.19
C ILE A 290 0.22 -10.72 5.30
N VAL A 291 -0.32 -11.85 5.71
CA VAL A 291 -1.48 -12.47 5.08
C VAL A 291 -2.62 -12.58 6.10
N GLY A 292 -3.80 -12.07 5.73
CA GLY A 292 -5.05 -12.33 6.43
C GLY A 292 -5.97 -13.18 5.55
N ARG A 293 -6.68 -14.15 6.13
CA ARG A 293 -7.57 -15.07 5.43
C ARG A 293 -8.90 -15.19 6.14
N GLN A 294 -10.02 -15.05 5.44
CA GLN A 294 -11.36 -15.29 6.00
C GLN A 294 -11.55 -14.52 7.33
N ALA A 295 -11.12 -13.26 7.32
CA ALA A 295 -10.79 -12.51 8.52
C ALA A 295 -11.59 -11.20 8.58
N LYS A 296 -11.54 -10.53 9.73
CA LYS A 296 -11.87 -9.10 9.84
C LYS A 296 -10.94 -8.31 8.92
N GLY A 297 -9.62 -8.53 9.05
CA GLY A 297 -8.62 -7.91 8.19
C GLY A 297 -7.19 -8.41 8.39
N ALA A 298 -6.26 -8.01 7.53
CA ALA A 298 -4.86 -8.43 7.67
C ALA A 298 -4.10 -7.49 8.62
N VAL A 299 -4.28 -6.17 8.48
CA VAL A 299 -3.65 -5.17 9.36
C VAL A 299 -4.69 -4.18 9.85
N MET A 300 -4.64 -3.84 11.13
CA MET A 300 -5.50 -2.84 11.76
C MET A 300 -4.64 -1.82 12.52
N LEU A 301 -4.90 -0.54 12.31
CA LEU A 301 -4.40 0.58 13.11
C LEU A 301 -5.58 1.21 13.85
N SER A 302 -5.49 1.35 15.17
CA SER A 302 -6.50 2.02 15.97
C SER A 302 -5.86 2.66 17.21
N PRO A 303 -5.71 3.98 17.25
CA PRO A 303 -4.93 4.65 18.29
C PRO A 303 -5.71 4.86 19.61
N HIS A 304 -7.03 4.67 19.63
CA HIS A 304 -7.90 4.97 20.79
C HIS A 304 -7.62 6.39 21.32
N THR A 305 -7.14 6.53 22.56
CA THR A 305 -6.77 7.80 23.21
C THR A 305 -5.25 8.02 23.28
N ARG A 306 -4.46 7.27 22.51
CA ARG A 306 -3.00 7.29 22.58
C ARG A 306 -2.37 7.85 21.32
N ASN A 307 -1.38 8.73 21.51
CA ASN A 307 -0.52 9.16 20.42
C ASN A 307 0.53 8.08 20.17
N ASN A 308 0.75 7.82 18.88
CA ASN A 308 1.68 6.84 18.38
C ASN A 308 2.59 7.52 17.36
N GLY A 309 3.83 7.08 17.29
CA GLY A 309 4.83 7.56 16.35
C GLY A 309 4.68 6.88 14.98
N LYS A 310 5.80 6.71 14.30
CA LYS A 310 5.85 6.18 12.93
C LYS A 310 5.49 4.69 12.89
N ILE A 311 4.55 4.34 12.00
CA ILE A 311 4.28 2.96 11.58
C ILE A 311 4.59 2.83 10.09
N ASP A 312 5.28 1.76 9.72
CA ASP A 312 5.65 1.47 8.34
C ASP A 312 5.17 0.06 7.99
N VAL A 313 4.13 -0.04 7.15
CA VAL A 313 3.50 -1.29 6.74
C VAL A 313 3.74 -1.52 5.26
N ALA A 314 4.21 -2.70 4.88
CA ALA A 314 4.37 -3.07 3.48
C ALA A 314 4.06 -4.55 3.21
N ARG A 315 3.63 -4.86 1.98
CA ARG A 315 3.37 -6.22 1.47
C ARG A 315 2.31 -6.95 2.29
N VAL A 316 1.07 -6.47 2.15
CA VAL A 316 -0.09 -7.00 2.86
C VAL A 316 -1.05 -7.62 1.88
N ILE A 317 -1.42 -8.88 2.11
CA ILE A 317 -2.39 -9.62 1.32
C ILE A 317 -3.59 -9.95 2.22
N GLY A 318 -4.80 -9.60 1.79
CA GLY A 318 -6.04 -10.00 2.45
C GLY A 318 -6.85 -10.89 1.53
N ILE A 319 -7.16 -12.11 1.94
CA ILE A 319 -7.93 -13.08 1.16
C ILE A 319 -9.26 -13.32 1.85
N ALA A 320 -10.37 -12.92 1.21
CA ALA A 320 -11.68 -12.95 1.84
C ALA A 320 -11.67 -12.24 3.21
N CYS A 321 -11.10 -11.03 3.27
CA CYS A 321 -11.13 -10.20 4.47
C CYS A 321 -12.26 -9.17 4.37
N GLY A 322 -12.84 -8.75 5.50
CA GLY A 322 -13.83 -7.67 5.49
C GLY A 322 -13.23 -6.40 4.90
N TYR A 323 -12.02 -6.09 5.36
CA TYR A 323 -11.09 -5.15 4.75
C TYR A 323 -9.67 -5.72 4.84
N THR A 324 -8.82 -5.56 3.83
CA THR A 324 -7.41 -5.98 3.95
C THR A 324 -6.69 -5.13 5.00
N VAL A 325 -6.92 -3.81 5.01
CA VAL A 325 -6.38 -2.88 6.02
C VAL A 325 -7.48 -1.99 6.59
N ASP A 326 -7.49 -1.84 7.92
CA ASP A 326 -8.37 -0.93 8.68
C ASP A 326 -7.52 0.14 9.35
N VAL A 327 -7.85 1.41 9.09
CA VAL A 327 -7.16 2.58 9.63
C VAL A 327 -8.17 3.44 10.38
N SER A 328 -8.44 3.04 11.62
CA SER A 328 -9.45 3.63 12.50
C SER A 328 -8.98 4.93 13.13
N GLY A 329 -9.87 5.94 13.22
CA GLY A 329 -9.62 7.18 13.95
C GLY A 329 -9.47 6.95 15.45
N GLY A 330 -8.82 7.89 16.12
CA GLY A 330 -8.82 7.95 17.58
C GLY A 330 -10.20 8.26 18.14
N PHE A 331 -10.50 7.75 19.33
CA PHE A 331 -11.74 8.06 20.01
C PHE A 331 -11.57 7.98 21.52
N VAL A 332 -12.37 8.76 22.25
CA VAL A 332 -12.39 8.76 23.72
C VAL A 332 -13.50 7.84 24.21
N ALA A 333 -13.12 6.74 24.88
CA ALA A 333 -14.09 5.83 25.46
C ALA A 333 -14.78 6.45 26.70
N ASN A 334 -16.03 6.05 26.96
CA ASN A 334 -16.79 6.47 28.15
C ASN A 334 -16.00 6.19 29.44
N GLY A 335 -15.58 7.26 30.14
CA GLY A 335 -14.84 7.18 31.41
C GLY A 335 -13.42 7.75 31.38
N GLU A 336 -12.85 8.00 30.20
CA GLU A 336 -11.52 8.62 30.03
C GLU A 336 -11.61 10.16 29.99
N LEU A 337 -12.15 10.76 31.06
CA LEU A 337 -12.34 12.22 31.15
C LEU A 337 -10.99 12.96 31.14
N GLY A 338 -10.81 13.90 30.20
CA GLY A 338 -9.66 14.79 30.13
C GLY A 338 -8.52 14.33 29.22
N VAL A 339 -8.71 13.27 28.44
CA VAL A 339 -7.75 12.79 27.43
C VAL A 339 -8.34 13.01 26.03
N GLY A 340 -7.52 13.44 25.08
CA GLY A 340 -7.92 13.60 23.68
C GLY A 340 -7.92 12.28 22.91
N ALA A 341 -8.51 12.28 21.73
CA ALA A 341 -8.37 11.18 20.78
C ALA A 341 -6.89 11.02 20.36
N GLY A 342 -6.46 9.77 20.23
CA GLY A 342 -5.12 9.40 19.82
C GLY A 342 -4.93 9.43 18.31
N THR A 343 -3.68 9.44 17.87
CA THR A 343 -3.32 9.43 16.44
C THR A 343 -2.09 8.55 16.19
N PHE A 344 -1.79 8.32 14.91
CA PHE A 344 -0.46 7.91 14.46
C PHE A 344 0.24 9.08 13.78
N ALA A 345 1.57 9.09 13.76
CA ALA A 345 2.34 10.15 13.11
C ALA A 345 2.07 10.21 11.60
N ASP A 346 2.06 11.42 11.02
CA ASP A 346 1.86 11.68 9.58
C ASP A 346 2.95 11.08 8.67
N THR A 347 4.06 10.64 9.27
CA THR A 347 5.11 9.83 8.63
C THR A 347 4.74 8.36 8.48
N THR A 348 3.52 7.97 8.86
CA THR A 348 3.00 6.61 8.69
C THR A 348 2.73 6.29 7.23
N ILE A 349 3.23 5.15 6.78
CA ILE A 349 3.13 4.69 5.39
C ILE A 349 2.56 3.28 5.36
N ILE A 350 1.64 3.04 4.42
CA ILE A 350 1.10 1.72 4.12
C ILE A 350 1.28 1.47 2.62
N SER A 351 2.09 0.48 2.25
CA SER A 351 2.40 0.17 0.85
C SER A 351 2.13 -1.28 0.45
N ASP A 352 1.97 -1.50 -0.86
CA ASP A 352 1.91 -2.83 -1.47
C ASP A 352 0.81 -3.70 -0.84
N VAL A 353 -0.40 -3.15 -0.81
CA VAL A 353 -1.59 -3.81 -0.27
C VAL A 353 -2.36 -4.44 -1.42
N HIS A 354 -2.69 -5.73 -1.28
CA HIS A 354 -3.48 -6.47 -2.26
C HIS A 354 -4.67 -7.17 -1.59
N GLY A 355 -5.88 -6.77 -1.95
CA GLY A 355 -7.11 -7.43 -1.51
C GLY A 355 -7.59 -8.47 -2.52
N ILE A 356 -7.93 -9.65 -2.06
CA ILE A 356 -8.49 -10.74 -2.86
C ILE A 356 -9.90 -11.00 -2.36
N PHE A 357 -10.89 -10.80 -3.22
CA PHE A 357 -12.29 -10.99 -2.88
C PHE A 357 -12.59 -12.45 -2.48
N GLY A 358 -13.55 -12.61 -1.58
CA GLY A 358 -14.11 -13.91 -1.20
C GLY A 358 -15.34 -13.76 -0.32
N LEU A 359 -16.01 -14.89 -0.02
CA LEU A 359 -17.34 -14.89 0.60
C LEU A 359 -17.35 -15.22 2.10
N ASP A 360 -16.17 -15.42 2.69
CA ASP A 360 -16.00 -15.86 4.08
C ASP A 360 -15.29 -14.81 4.95
N ALA A 361 -15.42 -13.53 4.60
CA ALA A 361 -14.93 -12.41 5.41
C ALA A 361 -15.76 -12.25 6.68
N GLN A 362 -15.13 -11.87 7.79
CA GLN A 362 -15.83 -11.69 9.06
C GLN A 362 -16.24 -10.24 9.28
N PHE A 363 -17.46 -10.01 9.76
CA PHE A 363 -18.03 -8.69 10.02
C PHE A 363 -18.76 -8.63 11.36
N LYS A 364 -18.80 -7.44 11.96
CA LYS A 364 -19.85 -7.08 12.94
C LYS A 364 -20.99 -6.32 12.25
N PRO A 365 -22.20 -6.31 12.84
CA PRO A 365 -23.34 -5.59 12.27
C PRO A 365 -23.09 -4.12 11.93
N LYS A 366 -22.25 -3.44 12.73
CA LYS A 366 -21.87 -2.04 12.48
C LYS A 366 -21.09 -1.81 11.19
N ASP A 367 -20.48 -2.87 10.66
CA ASP A 367 -19.62 -2.82 9.47
C ASP A 367 -20.37 -3.31 8.21
N PHE A 368 -21.67 -3.68 8.33
CA PHE A 368 -22.46 -4.16 7.20
C PHE A 368 -22.68 -3.10 6.12
N ASP A 369 -22.66 -1.83 6.50
CA ASP A 369 -22.86 -0.72 5.57
C ASP A 369 -21.66 -0.48 4.64
N LEU A 370 -20.52 -1.09 4.95
CA LEU A 370 -19.35 -1.17 4.05
C LEU A 370 -19.58 -2.11 2.87
N ILE A 371 -20.47 -3.11 3.03
CA ILE A 371 -20.72 -4.11 2.01
C ILE A 371 -21.66 -3.52 0.95
N PRO A 372 -21.27 -3.53 -0.34
CA PRO A 372 -22.12 -3.03 -1.41
C PRO A 372 -23.50 -3.66 -1.40
N CYS A 373 -24.56 -2.85 -1.60
CA CYS A 373 -25.94 -3.32 -1.53
C CYS A 373 -26.23 -4.49 -2.49
N ALA A 374 -25.58 -4.52 -3.66
CA ALA A 374 -25.72 -5.59 -4.65
C ALA A 374 -25.38 -6.99 -4.09
N ILE A 375 -24.45 -7.06 -3.11
CA ILE A 375 -23.97 -8.32 -2.52
C ILE A 375 -24.26 -8.44 -1.03
N ARG A 376 -24.85 -7.43 -0.38
CA ARG A 376 -25.16 -7.46 1.06
C ARG A 376 -26.08 -8.62 1.46
N SER A 377 -26.92 -9.11 0.54
CA SER A 377 -27.76 -10.30 0.75
C SER A 377 -26.97 -11.61 0.92
N GLN A 378 -25.68 -11.62 0.59
CA GLN A 378 -24.78 -12.77 0.74
C GLN A 378 -24.18 -12.86 2.16
N LEU A 379 -24.44 -11.88 3.04
CA LEU A 379 -24.14 -11.99 4.46
C LEU A 379 -24.82 -13.24 5.05
N SER A 380 -24.07 -14.00 5.83
CA SER A 380 -24.59 -15.13 6.59
C SER A 380 -25.69 -14.67 7.55
N GLY A 381 -26.82 -15.37 7.55
CA GLY A 381 -27.85 -15.22 8.58
C GLY A 381 -27.50 -15.91 9.91
N THR A 382 -26.35 -16.57 9.98
CA THR A 382 -25.89 -17.33 11.15
C THR A 382 -24.69 -16.66 11.79
N LEU A 383 -24.74 -16.48 13.12
CA LEU A 383 -23.61 -16.00 13.90
C LEU A 383 -22.46 -17.00 13.88
N ASN A 384 -21.24 -16.49 13.81
CA ASN A 384 -20.03 -17.26 14.03
C ASN A 384 -19.96 -17.76 15.48
N PRO A 385 -19.14 -18.79 15.77
CA PRO A 385 -19.05 -19.37 17.13
C PRO A 385 -18.66 -18.36 18.21
N ASP A 386 -18.03 -17.23 17.84
CA ASP A 386 -17.76 -16.13 18.77
C ASP A 386 -19.00 -15.39 19.30
N GLY A 387 -20.18 -15.64 18.72
CA GLY A 387 -21.49 -15.12 19.13
C GLY A 387 -21.75 -13.65 18.79
N SER A 388 -20.89 -13.01 18.00
CA SER A 388 -20.93 -11.58 17.73
C SER A 388 -20.63 -11.16 16.28
N SER A 389 -19.99 -12.03 15.51
CA SER A 389 -19.63 -11.78 14.11
C SER A 389 -20.40 -12.69 13.15
N TYR A 390 -20.39 -12.30 11.87
CA TYR A 390 -21.01 -13.02 10.76
C TYR A 390 -20.01 -13.14 9.63
N ASN A 391 -20.10 -14.21 8.84
CA ASN A 391 -19.37 -14.32 7.59
C ASN A 391 -20.13 -13.64 6.43
N GLY A 392 -19.41 -13.16 5.42
CA GLY A 392 -20.00 -12.57 4.23
C GLY A 392 -18.96 -12.16 3.19
N PRO A 393 -19.38 -11.47 2.11
CA PRO A 393 -18.48 -11.03 1.06
C PRO A 393 -17.50 -9.97 1.55
N ALA A 394 -16.24 -10.09 1.15
CA ALA A 394 -15.22 -9.07 1.35
C ALA A 394 -15.72 -7.70 0.87
N ALA A 395 -15.54 -6.65 1.69
CA ALA A 395 -16.15 -5.34 1.41
C ALA A 395 -15.23 -4.43 0.60
N VAL A 396 -13.97 -4.29 1.02
CA VAL A 396 -13.02 -3.34 0.41
C VAL A 396 -11.57 -3.75 0.64
N CYS A 397 -10.62 -3.18 -0.11
CA CYS A 397 -9.19 -3.37 0.16
C CYS A 397 -8.75 -2.58 1.41
N ILE A 398 -8.98 -1.26 1.45
CA ILE A 398 -8.67 -0.42 2.61
C ILE A 398 -9.91 0.31 3.10
N TYR A 399 -10.19 0.21 4.41
CA TYR A 399 -11.13 1.06 5.11
C TYR A 399 -10.35 2.10 5.93
N TYR A 400 -10.54 3.39 5.65
CA TYR A 400 -9.79 4.51 6.23
C TYR A 400 -10.73 5.57 6.80
N PRO A 401 -11.41 5.29 7.93
CA PRO A 401 -12.22 6.30 8.61
C PRO A 401 -11.40 7.38 9.34
N ALA A 402 -10.09 7.21 9.57
CA ALA A 402 -9.24 8.27 10.16
C ALA A 402 -8.87 9.41 9.18
N ASP A 403 -9.67 9.60 8.13
CA ASP A 403 -9.36 10.46 6.99
C ASP A 403 -9.66 11.93 7.30
N THR A 404 -8.61 12.73 7.46
CA THR A 404 -8.68 14.19 7.71
C THR A 404 -9.41 15.02 6.63
N THR A 405 -9.84 14.38 5.54
CA THR A 405 -10.54 15.01 4.43
C THR A 405 -12.02 14.62 4.31
N ASP A 406 -12.54 13.83 5.25
CA ASP A 406 -13.94 13.45 5.27
C ASP A 406 -14.89 14.66 5.40
N ALA A 407 -16.15 14.46 5.00
CA ALA A 407 -17.17 15.50 5.04
C ALA A 407 -17.92 15.57 6.38
N LEU A 408 -17.69 14.63 7.30
CA LEU A 408 -18.42 14.50 8.55
C LEU A 408 -17.91 15.50 9.62
N GLY A 409 -16.64 15.90 9.52
CA GLY A 409 -16.07 16.95 10.36
C GLY A 409 -15.89 16.54 11.82
N ASP A 410 -15.73 15.24 12.07
CA ASP A 410 -15.31 14.67 13.37
C ASP A 410 -13.77 14.51 13.40
N ASP A 411 -13.05 15.59 13.12
CA ASP A 411 -11.58 15.61 12.99
C ASP A 411 -10.81 15.18 14.27
N ALA A 412 -11.53 14.92 15.37
CA ALA A 412 -10.96 14.64 16.68
C ALA A 412 -10.45 13.19 16.75
N GLY A 413 -9.27 12.94 16.19
CA GLY A 413 -8.63 11.61 16.17
C GLY A 413 -8.14 11.18 14.79
N ASP A 414 -8.39 12.00 13.77
CA ASP A 414 -7.92 11.75 12.42
C ASP A 414 -6.43 12.03 12.26
N TYR A 415 -5.83 11.32 11.31
CA TYR A 415 -4.41 11.44 11.03
C TYR A 415 -4.10 10.99 9.61
N ILE A 416 -3.04 11.55 9.05
CA ILE A 416 -2.63 11.29 7.67
C ILE A 416 -1.88 9.97 7.58
N VAL A 417 -2.25 9.14 6.61
CA VAL A 417 -1.49 7.97 6.19
C VAL A 417 -1.12 8.10 4.71
N THR A 418 0.14 7.86 4.38
CA THR A 418 0.56 7.77 2.97
C THR A 418 0.32 6.35 2.44
N PHE A 419 -0.60 6.20 1.49
CA PHE A 419 -0.82 4.93 0.80
C PHE A 419 -0.01 4.84 -0.50
N ARG A 420 0.55 3.66 -0.80
CA ARG A 420 1.29 3.39 -2.06
C ARG A 420 0.94 2.01 -2.59
N ASN A 421 0.79 1.89 -3.91
CA ASN A 421 0.56 0.59 -4.58
C ASN A 421 -0.53 -0.26 -3.91
N VAL A 422 -1.75 0.28 -3.88
CA VAL A 422 -2.93 -0.46 -3.40
C VAL A 422 -3.62 -1.07 -4.60
N THR A 423 -3.92 -2.36 -4.52
CA THR A 423 -4.57 -3.12 -5.59
C THR A 423 -5.57 -4.09 -4.99
N HIS A 424 -6.46 -4.62 -5.82
CA HIS A 424 -7.42 -5.64 -5.42
C HIS A 424 -7.84 -6.47 -6.64
N GLU A 425 -8.34 -7.68 -6.40
CA GLU A 425 -8.89 -8.58 -7.42
C GLU A 425 -10.24 -9.16 -6.97
N GLY A 426 -11.17 -9.30 -7.93
CA GLY A 426 -12.48 -9.93 -7.72
C GLY A 426 -13.55 -9.08 -7.02
N PHE A 427 -13.29 -7.80 -6.72
CA PHE A 427 -14.28 -6.90 -6.11
C PHE A 427 -15.18 -6.24 -7.18
N ASP A 428 -16.05 -7.04 -7.79
CA ASP A 428 -16.91 -6.59 -8.91
C ASP A 428 -17.98 -5.56 -8.53
N HIS A 429 -18.13 -5.28 -7.23
CA HIS A 429 -19.14 -4.35 -6.69
C HIS A 429 -18.56 -3.27 -5.76
N GLN A 430 -17.23 -3.18 -5.67
CA GLN A 430 -16.53 -2.13 -4.93
C GLN A 430 -15.20 -1.83 -5.62
N TYR A 431 -15.21 -0.90 -6.57
CA TYR A 431 -14.05 -0.51 -7.36
C TYR A 431 -13.15 0.51 -6.65
N LYS A 432 -13.62 1.14 -5.57
CA LYS A 432 -12.74 1.99 -4.75
C LYS A 432 -11.79 1.09 -3.97
N LEU A 433 -10.50 1.36 -4.15
CA LEU A 433 -9.43 0.67 -3.42
C LEU A 433 -9.42 1.06 -1.93
N ILE A 434 -9.77 2.31 -1.65
CA ILE A 434 -9.80 2.91 -0.32
C ILE A 434 -11.16 3.58 -0.17
N ILE A 435 -11.86 3.28 0.92
CA ILE A 435 -13.12 3.94 1.29
C ILE A 435 -13.03 4.48 2.72
N ASN A 436 -13.82 5.50 3.03
CA ASN A 436 -13.96 6.07 4.37
C ASN A 436 -15.42 6.02 4.84
N GLU A 437 -15.78 6.78 5.87
CA GLU A 437 -17.14 6.78 6.43
C GLU A 437 -18.19 7.36 5.47
N ASP A 438 -17.82 8.29 4.59
CA ASP A 438 -18.71 8.90 3.61
C ASP A 438 -19.17 7.92 2.52
N ASP A 439 -18.42 6.83 2.33
CA ASP A 439 -18.70 5.79 1.34
C ASP A 439 -19.68 4.72 1.84
N GLN A 440 -20.02 4.73 3.13
CA GLN A 440 -20.93 3.76 3.71
C GLN A 440 -22.35 3.90 3.14
N VAL A 441 -23.00 2.76 2.85
CA VAL A 441 -24.35 2.75 2.29
C VAL A 441 -25.33 2.21 3.34
N SER A 442 -25.92 3.11 4.13
CA SER A 442 -26.81 2.76 5.26
C SER A 442 -28.18 2.19 4.87
N SER A 443 -28.61 2.36 3.62
CA SER A 443 -29.88 1.77 3.17
C SER A 443 -29.81 1.27 1.73
N CYS A 444 -30.27 0.03 1.51
CA CYS A 444 -30.40 -0.58 0.19
C CYS A 444 -31.79 -0.38 -0.43
N ASN A 445 -32.56 0.60 0.06
CA ASN A 445 -33.86 0.99 -0.51
C ASN A 445 -33.69 1.95 -1.70
N ALA A 446 -32.47 2.48 -1.88
CA ALA A 446 -31.98 3.07 -3.11
C ALA A 446 -32.19 2.10 -4.28
N VAL A 447 -32.60 2.59 -5.45
CA VAL A 447 -32.55 1.77 -6.67
C VAL A 447 -31.07 1.61 -7.00
N PRO A 448 -30.48 0.40 -6.85
CA PRO A 448 -29.05 0.24 -7.01
C PRO A 448 -28.64 0.51 -8.46
N VAL A 449 -27.44 1.01 -8.66
CA VAL A 449 -26.79 0.90 -9.96
C VAL A 449 -26.58 -0.60 -10.22
N ASN A 450 -26.91 -1.06 -11.42
CA ASN A 450 -26.74 -2.43 -11.91
C ASN A 450 -25.80 -2.49 -13.12
N GLY A 451 -25.28 -1.34 -13.54
CA GLY A 451 -24.34 -1.22 -14.65
C GLY A 451 -24.10 0.23 -15.02
N ILE A 452 -22.92 0.49 -15.58
CA ILE A 452 -22.52 1.77 -16.14
C ILE A 452 -21.91 1.53 -17.52
N SER A 453 -22.20 2.41 -18.47
CA SER A 453 -21.55 2.43 -19.80
C SER A 453 -21.06 3.83 -20.11
N VAL A 454 -19.95 3.93 -20.85
CA VAL A 454 -19.41 5.21 -21.32
C VAL A 454 -19.48 5.29 -22.85
N THR A 455 -19.85 6.45 -23.38
CA THR A 455 -19.88 6.73 -24.82
C THR A 455 -19.06 7.99 -25.15
N PRO A 456 -18.26 7.98 -26.23
CA PRO A 456 -17.92 6.83 -27.08
C PRO A 456 -17.03 5.80 -26.36
N GLU A 457 -17.04 4.54 -26.81
CA GLU A 457 -16.19 3.46 -26.27
C GLU A 457 -14.69 3.68 -26.56
N SER A 458 -14.39 4.49 -27.57
CA SER A 458 -13.04 5.01 -27.84
C SER A 458 -13.14 6.33 -28.62
N ALA A 459 -12.12 7.18 -28.51
CA ALA A 459 -12.00 8.38 -29.34
C ALA A 459 -10.55 8.66 -29.73
N THR A 460 -10.37 9.28 -30.90
CA THR A 460 -9.08 9.82 -31.35
C THR A 460 -9.14 11.34 -31.33
N VAL A 461 -8.20 11.98 -30.64
CA VAL A 461 -8.18 13.43 -30.42
C VAL A 461 -6.78 13.96 -30.71
N ALA A 462 -6.66 15.07 -31.42
CA ALA A 462 -5.36 15.72 -31.61
C ALA A 462 -4.87 16.33 -30.28
N VAL A 463 -3.56 16.47 -30.09
CA VAL A 463 -2.98 17.22 -28.96
C VAL A 463 -3.66 18.59 -28.83
N ASN A 464 -3.98 19.01 -27.60
CA ASN A 464 -4.78 20.20 -27.25
C ASN A 464 -6.26 20.16 -27.64
N GLY A 465 -6.72 19.09 -28.31
CA GLY A 465 -8.14 18.84 -28.57
C GLY A 465 -8.87 18.34 -27.32
N SER A 466 -10.20 18.27 -27.42
CA SER A 466 -11.04 17.72 -26.36
C SER A 466 -12.16 16.83 -26.91
N VAL A 467 -12.64 15.91 -26.08
CA VAL A 467 -13.80 15.06 -26.37
C VAL A 467 -14.69 14.95 -25.14
N GLN A 468 -16.00 15.06 -25.34
CA GLN A 468 -16.98 14.88 -24.26
C GLN A 468 -17.35 13.41 -24.17
N LEU A 469 -17.21 12.84 -22.97
CA LEU A 469 -17.71 11.50 -22.65
C LEU A 469 -19.08 11.61 -21.98
N THR A 470 -19.91 10.58 -22.12
CA THR A 470 -21.20 10.48 -21.43
C THR A 470 -21.27 9.13 -20.73
N ALA A 471 -21.47 9.14 -19.41
CA ALA A 471 -21.79 7.94 -18.67
C ALA A 471 -23.31 7.71 -18.67
N THR A 472 -23.73 6.45 -18.68
CA THR A 472 -25.14 6.06 -18.59
C THR A 472 -25.28 4.93 -17.57
N MET A 473 -26.08 5.19 -16.53
CA MET A 473 -26.36 4.23 -15.46
C MET A 473 -27.60 3.39 -15.77
N THR A 474 -27.56 2.11 -15.41
CA THR A 474 -28.70 1.19 -15.53
C THR A 474 -29.09 0.66 -14.15
N PRO A 475 -30.37 0.64 -13.75
CA PRO A 475 -31.49 1.25 -14.45
C PRO A 475 -31.40 2.78 -14.40
N ALA A 476 -32.06 3.46 -15.34
CA ALA A 476 -32.01 4.92 -15.45
C ALA A 476 -32.56 5.67 -14.21
N ASN A 477 -33.29 4.98 -13.34
CA ASN A 477 -33.80 5.51 -12.06
C ASN A 477 -32.93 5.12 -10.85
N ALA A 478 -31.69 4.67 -11.08
CA ALA A 478 -30.72 4.47 -10.00
C ALA A 478 -30.59 5.77 -9.19
N THR A 479 -30.53 5.65 -7.86
CA THR A 479 -30.59 6.82 -6.97
C THR A 479 -29.21 7.45 -6.72
N GLN A 480 -28.12 6.71 -6.93
CA GLN A 480 -26.74 7.17 -6.76
C GLN A 480 -26.09 7.47 -8.12
N THR A 481 -26.46 8.59 -8.75
CA THR A 481 -26.03 8.93 -10.13
C THR A 481 -24.77 9.77 -10.22
N THR A 482 -24.15 10.16 -9.10
CA THR A 482 -22.94 11.00 -9.13
C THR A 482 -21.81 10.22 -9.78
N GLU A 483 -21.14 10.83 -10.76
CA GLU A 483 -20.07 10.23 -11.56
C GLU A 483 -18.70 10.68 -11.04
N VAL A 484 -17.77 9.75 -10.91
CA VAL A 484 -16.36 10.04 -10.62
C VAL A 484 -15.53 9.59 -11.81
N TRP A 485 -14.83 10.54 -12.44
CA TRP A 485 -14.02 10.33 -13.64
C TRP A 485 -12.52 10.30 -13.29
N SER A 486 -11.76 9.41 -13.94
CA SER A 486 -10.30 9.32 -13.78
C SER A 486 -9.58 8.95 -15.07
N SER A 487 -8.29 9.22 -15.15
CA SER A 487 -7.41 8.87 -16.28
C SER A 487 -6.20 8.10 -15.77
N ASP A 488 -5.84 7.00 -16.45
CA ASP A 488 -4.65 6.18 -16.12
C ASP A 488 -3.32 6.88 -16.43
N THR A 489 -3.33 7.79 -17.40
CA THR A 489 -2.15 8.52 -17.89
C THR A 489 -2.47 9.99 -18.14
N PRO A 490 -2.62 10.80 -17.07
CA PRO A 490 -2.95 12.22 -17.22
C PRO A 490 -1.92 13.07 -17.97
N SER A 491 -0.67 12.59 -18.11
CA SER A 491 0.32 13.19 -19.00
C SER A 491 -0.04 13.07 -20.48
N VAL A 492 -0.90 12.11 -20.86
CA VAL A 492 -1.41 11.90 -22.23
C VAL A 492 -2.77 12.55 -22.38
N ALA A 493 -3.74 12.28 -21.49
CA ALA A 493 -5.05 12.92 -21.51
C ALA A 493 -5.64 13.08 -20.10
N THR A 494 -6.20 14.25 -19.80
CA THR A 494 -6.88 14.54 -18.52
C THR A 494 -8.40 14.50 -18.70
N VAL A 495 -9.16 14.22 -17.64
CA VAL A 495 -10.64 14.27 -17.63
C VAL A 495 -11.11 15.10 -16.45
N ASN A 496 -12.14 15.92 -16.64
CA ASN A 496 -12.74 16.71 -15.57
C ASN A 496 -13.97 16.02 -14.94
N THR A 497 -14.57 16.65 -13.92
CA THR A 497 -15.74 16.10 -13.20
C THR A 497 -17.01 16.00 -14.05
N SER A 498 -17.06 16.62 -15.24
CA SER A 498 -18.18 16.52 -16.18
C SER A 498 -17.90 15.56 -17.33
N GLY A 499 -16.84 14.75 -17.27
CA GLY A 499 -16.47 13.81 -18.34
C GLY A 499 -15.85 14.45 -19.58
N LEU A 500 -15.41 15.71 -19.53
CA LEU A 500 -14.70 16.36 -20.63
C LEU A 500 -13.22 15.98 -20.58
N VAL A 501 -12.76 15.30 -21.61
CA VAL A 501 -11.36 14.90 -21.76
C VAL A 501 -10.59 15.97 -22.54
N THR A 502 -9.38 16.32 -22.07
CA THR A 502 -8.44 17.22 -22.75
C THR A 502 -7.13 16.49 -23.06
N ALA A 503 -6.74 16.47 -24.34
CA ALA A 503 -5.52 15.83 -24.81
C ALA A 503 -4.28 16.66 -24.49
N VAL A 504 -3.25 16.03 -23.91
CA VAL A 504 -2.03 16.67 -23.39
C VAL A 504 -0.81 16.33 -24.26
N SER A 505 -0.55 15.05 -24.53
CA SER A 505 0.59 14.61 -25.35
C SER A 505 0.25 13.34 -26.15
N GLU A 506 1.00 13.08 -27.22
CA GLU A 506 0.79 11.90 -28.07
C GLU A 506 0.92 10.60 -27.27
N GLY A 507 -0.03 9.68 -27.47
CA GLY A 507 -0.09 8.43 -26.74
C GLY A 507 -1.51 7.88 -26.64
N THR A 508 -1.73 6.97 -25.70
CA THR A 508 -3.07 6.44 -25.38
C THR A 508 -3.30 6.53 -23.89
N ALA A 509 -4.52 6.93 -23.50
CA ALA A 509 -4.99 6.97 -22.13
C ALA A 509 -6.33 6.23 -21.98
N THR A 510 -6.48 5.45 -20.92
CA THR A 510 -7.76 4.87 -20.53
C THR A 510 -8.44 5.81 -19.55
N ILE A 511 -9.64 6.26 -19.90
CA ILE A 511 -10.50 7.07 -19.04
C ILE A 511 -11.54 6.16 -18.41
N SER A 512 -11.68 6.24 -17.10
CA SER A 512 -12.63 5.43 -16.31
C SER A 512 -13.72 6.32 -15.70
N VAL A 513 -14.93 5.78 -15.56
CA VAL A 513 -16.01 6.38 -14.78
C VAL A 513 -16.61 5.36 -13.83
N ILE A 514 -16.85 5.79 -12.59
CA ILE A 514 -17.51 5.01 -11.54
C ILE A 514 -18.70 5.80 -10.96
N PRO A 515 -19.80 5.14 -10.57
CA PRO A 515 -20.84 5.76 -9.74
C PRO A 515 -20.29 6.09 -8.35
N ALA A 516 -20.93 7.00 -7.63
CA ALA A 516 -20.46 7.44 -6.31
C ALA A 516 -20.39 6.31 -5.28
N ASP A 517 -21.26 5.31 -5.39
CA ASP A 517 -21.23 4.10 -4.54
C ASP A 517 -20.10 3.12 -4.91
N GLY A 518 -19.33 3.42 -5.97
CA GLY A 518 -18.20 2.62 -6.40
C GLY A 518 -18.59 1.24 -6.91
N SER A 519 -19.84 1.01 -7.29
CA SER A 519 -20.37 -0.34 -7.56
C SER A 519 -20.13 -0.89 -8.96
N TYR A 520 -19.75 -0.06 -9.94
CA TYR A 520 -19.44 -0.43 -11.33
C TYR A 520 -18.30 0.45 -11.89
N ILE A 521 -17.60 -0.02 -12.91
CA ILE A 521 -16.65 0.78 -13.69
C ILE A 521 -16.93 0.64 -15.19
N ALA A 522 -16.85 1.75 -15.93
CA ALA A 522 -16.83 1.75 -17.38
C ALA A 522 -15.59 2.48 -17.88
N ASN A 523 -14.97 1.92 -18.92
CA ASN A 523 -13.72 2.43 -19.48
C ASN A 523 -13.92 2.86 -20.93
N THR A 524 -13.20 3.88 -21.36
CA THR A 524 -13.06 4.30 -22.76
C THR A 524 -11.60 4.60 -23.06
N VAL A 525 -11.17 4.29 -24.27
CA VAL A 525 -9.78 4.49 -24.71
C VAL A 525 -9.67 5.77 -25.53
N ILE A 526 -8.78 6.67 -25.11
CA ILE A 526 -8.47 7.93 -25.79
C ILE A 526 -7.10 7.81 -26.44
N THR A 527 -7.06 7.83 -27.76
CA THR A 527 -5.81 7.92 -28.53
C THR A 527 -5.54 9.37 -28.86
N VAL A 528 -4.43 9.90 -28.35
CA VAL A 528 -3.98 11.26 -28.67
C VAL A 528 -2.98 11.19 -29.82
N THR A 529 -3.32 11.79 -30.96
CA THR A 529 -2.41 11.86 -32.11
C THR A 529 -1.58 13.12 -32.05
N GLY A 530 -0.27 12.99 -32.29
CA GLY A 530 0.59 14.14 -32.52
C GLY A 530 0.16 14.94 -33.76
N PRO A 531 0.54 16.23 -33.85
CA PRO A 531 0.25 17.07 -35.01
C PRO A 531 0.76 16.45 -36.33
N TYR A 532 1.88 15.72 -36.27
CA TYR A 532 2.47 15.04 -37.42
C TYR A 532 1.66 13.81 -37.90
N ALA A 533 1.18 12.95 -36.99
CA ALA A 533 0.40 11.76 -37.37
C ALA A 533 -0.96 12.14 -38.00
N ALA A 534 -1.60 13.18 -37.48
CA ALA A 534 -2.80 13.77 -38.07
C ALA A 534 -2.53 14.41 -39.45
N TRP A 535 -1.39 15.11 -39.60
CA TRP A 535 -0.93 15.65 -40.87
C TRP A 535 -0.63 14.54 -41.91
N ALA A 536 0.12 13.51 -41.54
CA ALA A 536 0.48 12.42 -42.45
C ALA A 536 -0.76 11.67 -42.96
N THR A 537 -1.76 11.44 -42.11
CA THR A 537 -3.01 10.76 -42.50
C THR A 537 -3.85 11.58 -43.49
N THR A 538 -3.90 12.90 -43.30
CA THR A 538 -4.63 13.81 -44.20
C THR A 538 -3.95 13.99 -45.56
N HIS A 539 -2.64 13.75 -45.65
CA HIS A 539 -1.82 13.98 -46.85
C HIS A 539 -1.29 12.70 -47.51
N ALA A 540 -1.65 11.51 -46.99
CA ALA A 540 -1.21 10.19 -47.50
C ALA A 540 -1.74 9.85 -48.91
N SER A 541 -2.81 10.50 -49.37
CA SER A 541 -3.40 10.27 -50.70
C SER A 541 -2.94 11.31 -51.72
N GLY A 542 -1.63 11.36 -51.99
CA GLY A 542 -1.02 11.93 -53.19
C GLY A 542 -1.74 13.14 -53.82
N ALA A 543 -1.94 14.21 -53.05
CA ALA A 543 -2.46 15.45 -53.62
C ALA A 543 -1.38 16.09 -54.50
N ALA A 544 -1.72 16.39 -55.75
CA ALA A 544 -0.92 17.28 -56.59
C ALA A 544 -1.02 18.70 -56.00
N ILE A 545 0.01 19.15 -55.29
CA ILE A 545 0.03 20.47 -54.66
C ILE A 545 0.70 21.42 -55.66
N ASP A 546 -0.11 22.24 -56.33
CA ASP A 546 0.33 23.38 -57.14
C ASP A 546 -0.44 24.62 -56.68
N GLY A 547 -0.05 25.15 -55.52
CA GLY A 547 -0.63 26.31 -54.88
C GLY A 547 0.45 27.25 -54.38
N ASP A 548 0.89 28.13 -55.27
CA ASP A 548 1.59 29.39 -54.98
C ASP A 548 0.78 30.19 -53.94
N HIS A 549 1.28 30.27 -52.71
CA HIS A 549 0.54 30.87 -51.58
C HIS A 549 1.19 32.16 -51.06
N ASP A 550 2.31 32.60 -51.63
CA ASP A 550 2.95 33.90 -51.36
C ASP A 550 2.80 34.92 -52.50
N LEU A 551 2.10 34.53 -53.59
CA LEU A 551 1.67 35.40 -54.69
C LEU A 551 2.82 36.05 -55.46
N ASP A 552 3.94 35.34 -55.59
CA ASP A 552 5.11 35.79 -56.36
C ASP A 552 4.97 35.53 -57.87
N GLY A 553 3.97 34.73 -58.27
CA GLY A 553 3.62 34.45 -59.66
C GLY A 553 4.24 33.16 -60.22
N VAL A 554 4.79 32.27 -59.38
CA VAL A 554 5.31 30.97 -59.78
C VAL A 554 4.45 29.84 -59.20
N LYS A 555 3.93 28.96 -60.07
CA LYS A 555 3.08 27.85 -59.67
C LYS A 555 3.90 26.69 -59.07
N ASN A 556 3.96 26.61 -57.75
CA ASN A 556 4.29 25.38 -57.03
C ASN A 556 3.74 25.34 -55.60
N GLY A 557 2.98 24.29 -55.35
CA GLY A 557 3.04 23.62 -54.08
C GLY A 557 4.26 22.73 -54.06
N ILE A 558 4.86 22.59 -52.88
CA ILE A 558 6.14 21.90 -52.65
C ILE A 558 7.29 22.48 -53.49
N GLU A 559 8.15 23.28 -52.88
CA GLU A 559 9.40 23.71 -53.51
C GLU A 559 10.65 23.01 -52.96
N TYR A 560 11.19 22.11 -53.80
CA TYR A 560 12.60 21.78 -53.91
C TYR A 560 13.14 22.43 -55.20
N PHE A 561 14.34 23.01 -55.23
CA PHE A 561 14.94 23.49 -56.48
C PHE A 561 15.79 22.40 -57.15
N MET A 562 15.42 22.04 -58.39
CA MET A 562 16.37 21.62 -59.43
C MET A 562 16.61 22.85 -60.33
N GLY A 563 17.75 23.52 -60.15
CA GLY A 563 18.39 24.31 -61.20
C GLY A 563 19.10 23.36 -62.20
N GLU A 564 19.06 23.68 -63.48
CA GLU A 564 19.07 22.72 -64.59
C GLU A 564 20.44 22.12 -65.01
N VAL A 565 20.33 20.94 -65.64
CA VAL A 565 21.32 20.16 -66.44
C VAL A 565 22.57 19.63 -65.72
N GLY A 566 22.38 18.79 -64.71
CA GLY A 566 23.48 17.99 -64.16
C GLY A 566 23.07 17.07 -63.01
N SER A 567 22.10 16.19 -63.22
CA SER A 567 21.47 15.36 -62.18
C SER A 567 22.45 14.48 -61.41
N SER A 568 22.55 14.70 -60.11
CA SER A 568 23.16 13.75 -59.19
C SER A 568 22.34 13.50 -57.93
N PHE A 569 21.02 13.66 -57.94
CA PHE A 569 20.13 13.16 -56.89
C PHE A 569 18.90 12.49 -57.54
N THR A 570 18.48 11.30 -57.06
CA THR A 570 17.72 10.34 -57.91
C THR A 570 16.31 9.95 -57.46
N SER A 571 15.78 10.45 -56.32
CA SER A 571 14.36 10.25 -55.93
C SER A 571 13.87 11.26 -54.88
N LEU A 572 12.54 11.46 -54.79
CA LEU A 572 11.89 12.25 -53.73
C LEU A 572 12.25 11.69 -52.34
N PRO A 573 12.70 12.52 -51.39
CA PRO A 573 13.01 12.05 -50.05
C PRO A 573 11.71 11.77 -49.28
N VAL A 574 11.62 10.61 -48.63
CA VAL A 574 10.48 10.24 -47.77
C VAL A 574 10.98 10.18 -46.33
N PRO A 575 10.31 10.84 -45.36
CA PRO A 575 10.61 10.63 -43.96
C PRO A 575 10.45 9.16 -43.57
N ASP A 576 11.44 8.58 -42.89
CA ASP A 576 11.35 7.20 -42.41
C ASP A 576 10.85 7.12 -40.96
N ALA A 577 10.60 5.88 -40.49
CA ALA A 577 10.14 5.61 -39.12
C ALA A 577 11.15 6.02 -38.03
N ALA A 578 12.36 6.44 -38.41
CA ALA A 578 13.40 6.95 -37.52
C ALA A 578 13.45 8.49 -37.49
N ASN A 579 12.44 9.18 -38.04
CA ASN A 579 12.35 10.63 -38.10
C ASN A 579 13.47 11.28 -38.96
N THR A 580 13.91 10.58 -40.00
CA THR A 580 14.96 11.07 -40.90
C THR A 580 14.47 11.30 -42.32
N ILE A 581 15.01 12.33 -42.99
CA ILE A 581 14.79 12.62 -44.41
C ILE A 581 16.07 12.33 -45.17
N THR A 582 16.02 11.48 -46.19
CA THR A 582 17.20 11.07 -46.96
C THR A 582 17.13 11.56 -48.41
N TRP A 583 18.06 12.41 -48.81
CA TRP A 583 18.30 12.81 -50.20
C TRP A 583 19.41 11.93 -50.80
N PRO A 584 19.12 11.03 -51.75
CA PRO A 584 20.13 10.15 -52.35
C PRO A 584 21.00 10.91 -53.36
N LYS A 585 22.33 10.86 -53.20
CA LYS A 585 23.34 11.39 -54.12
C LYS A 585 23.69 10.34 -55.19
N SER A 586 23.97 10.77 -56.40
CA SER A 586 24.69 9.98 -57.39
C SER A 586 26.17 9.97 -57.02
N GLY A 587 26.87 8.91 -57.43
CA GLY A 587 28.31 8.77 -57.19
C GLY A 587 29.18 9.80 -57.93
N THR A 588 28.59 10.72 -58.70
CA THR A 588 29.31 11.77 -59.44
C THR A 588 29.15 13.17 -58.81
N PHE A 589 28.38 13.33 -57.73
CA PHE A 589 28.25 14.61 -57.03
C PHE A 589 29.49 14.89 -56.17
N THR A 590 30.14 16.03 -56.39
CA THR A 590 31.41 16.39 -55.70
C THR A 590 31.31 17.59 -54.77
N GLY A 591 30.12 18.17 -54.56
CA GLY A 591 29.96 19.36 -53.73
C GLY A 591 30.30 19.13 -52.24
N VAL A 592 30.59 20.22 -51.54
CA VAL A 592 30.86 20.32 -50.10
C VAL A 592 29.65 20.91 -49.36
N TYR A 593 29.15 20.22 -48.33
CA TYR A 593 28.04 20.72 -47.51
C TYR A 593 28.46 21.96 -46.70
N GLY A 594 27.57 22.96 -46.61
CA GLY A 594 27.82 24.28 -46.02
C GLY A 594 28.60 25.24 -46.93
N THR A 595 28.94 24.83 -48.16
CA THR A 595 29.59 25.71 -49.14
C THR A 595 28.89 25.63 -50.49
N ASP A 596 28.73 24.42 -51.04
CA ASP A 596 28.12 24.19 -52.35
C ASP A 596 26.65 23.78 -52.22
N TYR A 597 26.23 23.30 -51.03
CA TYR A 597 24.84 23.02 -50.70
C TYR A 597 24.66 22.96 -49.19
N TYR A 598 23.46 23.23 -48.70
CA TYR A 598 23.11 23.18 -47.28
C TYR A 598 21.62 22.87 -47.09
N LEU A 599 21.22 22.51 -45.88
CA LEU A 599 19.81 22.31 -45.53
C LEU A 599 19.29 23.55 -44.80
N GLU A 600 18.04 23.90 -45.04
CA GLU A 600 17.32 24.92 -44.27
C GLU A 600 16.05 24.35 -43.67
N SER A 601 15.70 24.83 -42.48
CA SER A 601 14.41 24.61 -41.85
C SER A 601 13.64 25.93 -41.73
N SER A 602 12.33 25.89 -41.98
CA SER A 602 11.47 27.06 -41.78
C SER A 602 11.28 27.36 -40.28
N THR A 603 10.97 28.61 -39.95
CA THR A 603 10.31 28.91 -38.68
C THR A 603 8.89 28.30 -38.66
N PRO A 604 8.30 28.05 -37.47
CA PRO A 604 6.96 27.45 -37.37
C PRO A 604 5.83 28.27 -38.02
N ASP A 605 6.05 29.57 -38.19
CA ASP A 605 5.13 30.52 -38.84
C ASP A 605 5.45 30.76 -40.33
N LEU A 606 6.43 30.02 -40.89
CA LEU A 606 6.91 30.14 -42.26
C LEU A 606 7.49 31.51 -42.65
N SER A 607 7.75 32.38 -41.68
CA SER A 607 8.20 33.75 -41.95
C SER A 607 9.68 33.85 -42.34
N SER A 608 10.48 32.81 -42.03
CA SER A 608 11.90 32.77 -42.39
C SER A 608 12.43 31.34 -42.53
N TRP A 609 13.54 31.20 -43.24
CA TRP A 609 14.29 29.95 -43.41
C TRP A 609 15.65 30.10 -42.76
N LEU A 610 16.05 29.11 -41.97
CA LEU A 610 17.30 29.12 -41.21
C LEU A 610 18.12 27.88 -41.60
N GLU A 611 19.41 28.09 -41.85
CA GLU A 611 20.34 26.99 -42.12
C GLU A 611 20.40 26.02 -40.95
N VAL A 612 20.31 24.73 -41.27
CA VAL A 612 20.40 23.63 -40.32
C VAL A 612 21.86 23.41 -39.93
N LEU A 613 22.14 23.54 -38.64
CA LEU A 613 23.47 23.29 -38.06
C LEU A 613 23.91 21.83 -38.29
N ALA A 614 25.19 21.64 -38.62
CA ALA A 614 25.77 20.37 -39.07
C ALA A 614 25.56 19.16 -38.11
N GLY A 615 25.23 19.37 -36.84
CA GLY A 615 25.00 18.30 -35.86
C GLY A 615 23.79 17.40 -36.14
N ASN A 616 22.81 17.87 -36.94
CA ASN A 616 21.60 17.10 -37.30
C ASN A 616 21.65 16.53 -38.73
N VAL A 617 22.80 16.66 -39.41
CA VAL A 617 22.97 16.27 -40.80
C VAL A 617 24.08 15.24 -40.91
N THR A 618 23.73 14.07 -41.45
CA THR A 618 24.70 13.01 -41.76
C THR A 618 24.94 12.97 -43.26
N ILE A 619 26.21 13.15 -43.66
CA ILE A 619 26.61 13.18 -45.06
C ILE A 619 27.27 11.84 -45.39
N ASN A 620 26.60 11.04 -46.21
CA ASN A 620 27.12 9.76 -46.69
C ASN A 620 27.68 9.90 -48.11
N SER A 621 28.47 8.92 -48.55
CA SER A 621 29.02 8.86 -49.92
C SER A 621 27.94 8.82 -51.01
N GLY A 622 26.74 8.33 -50.68
CA GLY A 622 25.61 8.23 -51.60
C GLY A 622 24.33 8.92 -51.12
N SER A 623 24.34 9.71 -50.04
CA SER A 623 23.17 10.44 -49.58
C SER A 623 23.48 11.58 -48.61
N ILE A 624 22.51 12.46 -48.41
CA ILE A 624 22.42 13.39 -47.28
C ILE A 624 21.24 12.94 -46.44
N VAL A 625 21.43 12.77 -45.14
CA VAL A 625 20.37 12.39 -44.20
C VAL A 625 20.21 13.51 -43.19
N TYR A 626 19.01 14.04 -43.05
CA TYR A 626 18.66 14.97 -41.99
C TYR A 626 17.83 14.24 -40.93
N THR A 627 18.26 14.30 -39.68
CA THR A 627 17.45 13.81 -38.55
C THR A 627 16.66 14.98 -37.99
N MET A 628 15.34 14.89 -38.06
CA MET A 628 14.46 15.94 -37.54
C MET A 628 14.53 15.98 -36.01
N PRO A 629 14.66 17.18 -35.39
CA PRO A 629 14.59 17.36 -33.94
C PRO A 629 13.33 16.75 -33.34
N SER A 630 13.43 16.16 -32.15
CA SER A 630 12.27 15.75 -31.37
C SER A 630 11.53 16.99 -30.84
N GLY A 631 10.27 17.21 -31.25
CA GLY A 631 9.47 18.36 -30.82
C GLY A 631 8.09 18.44 -31.48
N SER A 632 7.24 19.34 -30.98
CA SER A 632 5.83 19.51 -31.39
C SER A 632 5.58 20.56 -32.48
N ASP A 633 6.58 21.36 -32.83
CA ASP A 633 6.39 22.49 -33.73
C ASP A 633 6.47 22.02 -35.19
N PRO A 634 5.49 22.36 -36.04
CA PRO A 634 5.56 22.05 -37.46
C PRO A 634 6.61 22.95 -38.13
N PHE A 635 7.58 22.35 -38.80
CA PHE A 635 8.55 23.08 -39.65
C PHE A 635 8.78 22.33 -40.95
N PHE A 636 9.14 23.06 -41.99
CA PHE A 636 9.49 22.53 -43.31
C PHE A 636 11.00 22.47 -43.45
N VAL A 637 11.52 21.54 -44.25
CA VAL A 637 12.96 21.38 -44.49
C VAL A 637 13.23 21.27 -45.97
N ARG A 638 14.23 22.00 -46.46
CA ARG A 638 14.67 21.98 -47.86
C ARG A 638 16.18 21.82 -47.98
N LEU A 639 16.61 21.22 -49.08
CA LEU A 639 18.00 21.19 -49.53
C LEU A 639 18.22 22.30 -50.54
N VAL A 640 19.15 23.19 -50.24
CA VAL A 640 19.54 24.31 -51.09
C VAL A 640 20.90 23.97 -51.70
N VAL A 641 21.01 24.05 -53.02
CA VAL A 641 22.27 23.84 -53.76
C VAL A 641 22.68 25.18 -54.37
N HIS A 642 23.91 25.61 -54.13
CA HIS A 642 24.50 26.77 -54.78
C HIS A 642 25.04 26.33 -56.13
N GLU A 643 24.65 27.01 -57.21
CA GLU A 643 25.34 26.90 -58.50
C GLU A 643 26.61 27.77 -58.46
N ASP A 644 27.70 27.28 -59.05
CA ASP A 644 28.96 28.03 -59.24
C ASP A 644 28.77 29.30 -60.10
#